data_AF-A0A9D9C2E4-F1
#
_entry.id   AF-A0A9D9C2E4-F1
#
_cell.length_a   1.000
_cell.length_b   1.000
_cell.length_c   1.000
_cell.angle_alpha   90.00
_cell.angle_beta   90.00
_cell.angle_gamma   90.00
#
_symmetry.space_group_name_H-M   'P 1'
#
loop_
_entity.id
_entity.type
_entity.pdbx_description
1 polymer ?
#
loop_
_entity_poly.entity_id
_entity_poly.type
_entity_poly.pdbx_seq_one_letter_code
_entity_poly.pdbx_strand_id
1 'polypeptide(L)'
;MRKKFLLLMPILAILIMMCFTLKVNAAVQKFDLIYTNPAEDSSTSMRFNWHSTFSACIFHYTVESDPEFAYETKKVVVGKENTVAYSSSLGKFYVYKMQLDNLTPDTTYIYKLTSGENESDVYRFKTAGFSGSFNFMNYGDLHSDASEAGKITVLEKLLANAEAATSEIGGLDLILSTGDTIKYGDRYSDWQEYNRSSVRRNYMLAQINGNHEQKISTAFNGYESGQSAVHDWELNTWNNPQNGVSDDLCSFWFLYNSVLFIGIDDQRGATIKAAAEWADEVLRKNEGRYQYCVVYKHNPVFRSQDTKWTDWGGYEDYSKFCDKYNVDLFLCGDDHEYVRTKQLYNDTVQTDLSKGTVYMTVPMISTSTGNLTVLDPSDSRARANNVRFAKSGNSGDTGAMYFTVTPEKLCIYTYSWNGSINDSYEIIAKRPFTARADLKEKVENSLEYVQLKGANEGIAYGDSSMTSIVKQIDFYSGTTLAGSYKPSLDKQIAFKLTGLEANKLLEIKARITYVDDTTKDVTFVANTFEYFGRISNFKAGINNGNITLNWHSELVGDSVAKIQLFRNNEKVGEVDKTAESYAFAKTDADDGAKYKLALVASDGSIIGEYYCFYSALGDLNYDGAVNELDCDVISNYVYGGTLTNEQKALSDIDKDGKIDYADITYMWLHYKKNISLESNTVTVTYKALDGSTISFQEIRSGTDAVEPTAPQIEGYTFVGWTLANTAISDNVVIYPIYSK
;
A
#
# COMPACT_ATOMS: atom_id res chain seq x y z
N MET A 1 -14.14 -77.87 51.39
CA MET A 1 -14.04 -76.72 50.46
C MET A 1 -14.97 -75.54 50.83
N ARG A 2 -15.26 -75.28 52.11
CA ARG A 2 -16.27 -74.27 52.55
C ARG A 2 -15.74 -73.13 53.45
N LYS A 3 -14.42 -72.89 53.49
CA LYS A 3 -13.83 -71.85 54.36
C LYS A 3 -13.09 -70.72 53.62
N LYS A 4 -13.00 -70.74 52.28
CA LYS A 4 -12.33 -69.67 51.50
C LYS A 4 -13.27 -68.62 50.88
N PHE A 5 -14.59 -68.82 50.93
CA PHE A 5 -15.57 -67.90 50.32
C PHE A 5 -16.12 -66.81 51.26
N LEU A 6 -15.95 -66.95 52.59
CA LEU A 6 -16.47 -65.96 53.55
C LEU A 6 -15.50 -64.82 53.91
N LEU A 7 -14.23 -64.90 53.48
CA LEU A 7 -13.25 -63.83 53.73
C LEU A 7 -13.12 -62.83 52.57
N LEU A 8 -13.74 -63.10 51.42
CA LEU A 8 -13.68 -62.23 50.24
C LEU A 8 -14.80 -61.18 50.19
N MET A 9 -15.93 -61.41 50.85
CA MET A 9 -17.05 -60.45 50.87
C MET A 9 -16.77 -59.14 51.62
N PRO A 10 -16.13 -59.11 52.81
CA PRO A 10 -15.83 -57.83 53.46
C PRO A 10 -14.72 -57.06 52.74
N ILE A 11 -13.76 -57.75 52.12
CA ILE A 11 -12.69 -57.11 51.33
C ILE A 11 -13.24 -56.52 50.03
N LEU A 12 -14.15 -57.22 49.35
CA LEU A 12 -14.83 -56.71 48.16
C LEU A 12 -15.79 -55.55 48.49
N ALA A 13 -16.46 -55.58 49.65
CA ALA A 13 -17.31 -54.48 50.11
C ALA A 13 -16.50 -53.23 50.52
N ILE A 14 -15.30 -53.40 51.09
CA ILE A 14 -14.36 -52.30 51.39
C ILE A 14 -13.75 -51.74 50.10
N LEU A 15 -13.41 -52.59 49.12
CA LEU A 15 -12.96 -52.15 47.79
C LEU A 15 -14.07 -51.43 47.01
N ILE A 16 -15.33 -51.88 47.10
CA ILE A 16 -16.47 -51.20 46.49
C ILE A 16 -16.78 -49.89 47.22
N MET A 17 -16.72 -49.82 48.56
CA MET A 17 -16.87 -48.56 49.30
C MET A 17 -15.71 -47.58 49.05
N MET A 18 -14.48 -48.04 48.87
CA MET A 18 -13.34 -47.20 48.47
C MET A 18 -13.45 -46.71 47.02
N CYS A 19 -14.18 -47.41 46.15
CA CYS A 19 -14.47 -46.96 44.78
C CYS A 19 -15.60 -45.93 44.68
N PHE A 20 -16.41 -45.71 45.73
CA PHE A 20 -17.58 -44.79 45.68
C PHE A 20 -17.39 -43.46 46.43
N THR A 21 -16.17 -43.10 46.83
CA THR A 21 -15.86 -41.73 47.31
C THR A 21 -14.66 -41.10 46.62
N LEU A 22 -14.41 -41.44 45.35
CA LEU A 22 -13.81 -40.45 44.48
C LEU A 22 -14.90 -39.40 44.25
N LYS A 23 -14.86 -38.33 45.05
CA LYS A 23 -15.31 -37.04 44.52
C LYS A 23 -14.48 -36.84 43.27
N VAL A 24 -15.07 -37.15 42.11
CA VAL A 24 -14.63 -36.57 40.86
C VAL A 24 -14.87 -35.08 41.07
N ASN A 25 -13.88 -34.39 41.64
CA ASN A 25 -13.76 -32.98 41.40
C ASN A 25 -13.59 -32.93 39.89
N ALA A 26 -14.66 -32.56 39.18
CA ALA A 26 -14.54 -32.15 37.79
C ALA A 26 -13.33 -31.22 37.76
N ALA A 27 -12.29 -31.60 37.00
CA ALA A 27 -11.10 -30.77 36.90
C ALA A 27 -11.60 -29.38 36.52
N VAL A 28 -11.40 -28.40 37.39
CA VAL A 28 -11.77 -27.02 37.09
C VAL A 28 -11.05 -26.70 35.79
N GLN A 29 -11.80 -26.48 34.72
CA GLN A 29 -11.24 -26.18 33.42
C GLN A 29 -10.43 -24.88 33.57
N LYS A 30 -9.11 -24.99 33.33
CA LYS A 30 -8.16 -23.95 33.74
C LYS A 30 -7.97 -22.87 32.68
N PHE A 31 -8.28 -23.20 31.44
CA PHE A 31 -8.37 -22.31 30.29
C PHE A 31 -9.68 -22.57 29.57
N ASP A 32 -10.42 -21.51 29.29
CA ASP A 32 -11.75 -21.55 28.69
C ASP A 32 -11.90 -20.44 27.65
N LEU A 33 -12.86 -20.58 26.73
CA LEU A 33 -13.17 -19.58 25.70
C LEU A 33 -11.92 -19.14 24.92
N ILE A 34 -11.08 -20.10 24.51
CA ILE A 34 -9.87 -19.82 23.72
C ILE A 34 -10.26 -19.65 22.26
N TYR A 35 -10.01 -18.47 21.70
CA TYR A 35 -10.36 -18.10 20.34
C TYR A 35 -9.22 -17.40 19.60
N THR A 36 -9.16 -17.66 18.30
CA THR A 36 -8.39 -16.87 17.33
C THR A 36 -9.34 -15.96 16.57
N ASN A 37 -9.04 -14.67 16.51
CA ASN A 37 -9.81 -13.64 15.83
C ASN A 37 -8.94 -12.91 14.79
N PRO A 38 -9.53 -12.29 13.75
CA PRO A 38 -8.76 -11.55 12.76
C PRO A 38 -8.02 -10.35 13.36
N ALA A 39 -6.85 -10.04 12.80
CA ALA A 39 -6.28 -8.70 12.86
C ALA A 39 -6.75 -7.87 11.65
N GLU A 40 -6.54 -6.55 11.65
CA GLU A 40 -6.91 -5.68 10.51
C GLU A 40 -6.33 -6.19 9.19
N ASP A 41 -5.07 -6.63 9.22
CA ASP A 41 -4.42 -7.36 8.16
C ASP A 41 -4.05 -8.77 8.66
N SER A 42 -4.86 -9.75 8.29
CA SER A 42 -4.69 -11.12 8.78
C SER A 42 -3.55 -11.87 8.07
N SER A 43 -2.78 -11.22 7.18
CA SER A 43 -1.63 -11.86 6.54
C SER A 43 -0.37 -11.90 7.40
N THR A 44 -0.22 -10.93 8.29
CA THR A 44 0.98 -10.79 9.11
C THR A 44 0.66 -10.68 10.59
N SER A 45 -0.62 -10.64 10.94
CA SER A 45 -1.07 -10.46 12.31
C SER A 45 -2.31 -11.28 12.60
N MET A 46 -2.47 -11.68 13.87
CA MET A 46 -3.64 -12.43 14.34
C MET A 46 -3.94 -12.05 15.78
N ARG A 47 -5.23 -12.05 16.16
CA ARG A 47 -5.67 -11.70 17.51
C ARG A 47 -6.17 -12.94 18.25
N PHE A 48 -6.06 -12.92 19.58
CA PHE A 48 -6.37 -14.04 20.44
C PHE A 48 -7.15 -13.56 21.66
N ASN A 49 -8.08 -14.39 22.12
CA ASN A 49 -8.78 -14.24 23.40
C ASN A 49 -8.77 -15.56 24.17
N TRP A 50 -8.72 -15.49 25.51
CA TRP A 50 -9.09 -16.62 26.37
C TRP A 50 -9.43 -16.16 27.78
N HIS A 51 -10.12 -17.03 28.51
CA HIS A 51 -10.39 -16.91 29.93
C HIS A 51 -9.54 -17.92 30.72
N SER A 52 -9.07 -17.53 31.89
CA SER A 52 -8.35 -18.45 32.79
C SER A 52 -8.54 -18.10 34.26
N THR A 53 -8.45 -19.10 35.13
CA THR A 53 -8.38 -18.86 36.59
C THR A 53 -7.00 -18.37 37.04
N PHE A 54 -5.99 -18.44 36.17
CA PHE A 54 -4.65 -17.91 36.42
C PHE A 54 -4.55 -16.44 36.01
N SER A 55 -3.78 -15.65 36.75
CA SER A 55 -3.52 -14.25 36.44
C SER A 55 -2.44 -14.04 35.37
N ALA A 56 -1.60 -15.06 35.14
CA ALA A 56 -0.54 -15.06 34.14
C ALA A 56 -0.39 -16.44 33.51
N CYS A 57 -0.13 -16.45 32.20
CA CYS A 57 0.05 -17.66 31.39
C CYS A 57 1.18 -17.44 30.37
N ILE A 58 1.74 -18.53 29.85
CA ILE A 58 2.65 -18.50 28.71
C ILE A 58 1.87 -18.92 27.48
N PHE A 59 1.90 -18.08 26.45
CA PHE A 59 1.39 -18.38 25.12
C PHE A 59 2.53 -18.95 24.27
N HIS A 60 2.37 -20.17 23.81
CA HIS A 60 3.31 -20.90 22.98
C HIS A 60 2.80 -20.94 21.55
N TYR A 61 3.61 -20.61 20.56
CA TYR A 61 3.23 -20.79 19.16
C TYR A 61 4.41 -21.15 18.27
N THR A 62 4.11 -21.87 17.21
CA THR A 62 5.06 -22.28 16.17
C THR A 62 4.32 -22.57 14.87
N VAL A 63 5.04 -22.81 13.79
CA VAL A 63 4.44 -23.25 12.51
C VAL A 63 3.93 -24.69 12.64
N GLU A 64 2.87 -25.06 11.93
CA GLU A 64 2.26 -26.40 12.01
C GLU A 64 3.24 -27.54 11.65
N SER A 65 4.28 -27.25 10.86
CA SER A 65 5.36 -28.19 10.54
C SER A 65 6.32 -28.49 11.71
N ASP A 66 6.16 -27.82 12.85
CA ASP A 66 6.84 -28.08 14.14
C ASP A 66 5.82 -28.56 15.21
N PRO A 67 5.21 -29.74 15.04
CA PRO A 67 4.11 -30.21 15.91
C PRO A 67 4.53 -30.48 17.35
N GLU A 68 5.81 -30.71 17.59
CA GLU A 68 6.39 -30.98 18.92
C GLU A 68 6.82 -29.68 19.64
N PHE A 69 6.59 -28.50 19.04
CA PHE A 69 6.95 -27.20 19.59
C PHE A 69 8.46 -27.08 19.91
N ALA A 70 9.33 -27.70 19.09
CA ALA A 70 10.77 -27.70 19.32
C ALA A 70 11.42 -26.32 19.10
N TYR A 71 10.83 -25.50 18.23
CA TYR A 71 11.29 -24.16 17.86
C TYR A 71 10.26 -23.07 18.19
N GLU A 72 9.41 -23.36 19.18
CA GLU A 72 8.32 -22.47 19.57
C GLU A 72 8.79 -21.10 20.07
N THR A 73 7.97 -20.09 19.79
CA THR A 73 8.07 -18.79 20.44
C THR A 73 7.14 -18.75 21.66
N LYS A 74 7.63 -18.15 22.74
CA LYS A 74 6.90 -18.01 24.01
C LYS A 74 6.65 -16.55 24.32
N LYS A 75 5.42 -16.22 24.70
CA LYS A 75 5.05 -14.91 25.22
C LYS A 75 4.44 -15.06 26.61
N VAL A 76 4.93 -14.29 27.58
CA VAL A 76 4.28 -14.18 28.89
C VAL A 76 3.14 -13.18 28.74
N VAL A 77 1.94 -13.59 29.13
CA VAL A 77 0.73 -12.77 29.03
C VAL A 77 0.06 -12.69 30.39
N VAL A 78 -0.38 -11.49 30.75
CA VAL A 78 -1.07 -11.22 32.02
C VAL A 78 -2.53 -10.89 31.68
N GLY A 79 -3.45 -11.55 32.38
CA GLY A 79 -4.88 -11.38 32.17
C GLY A 79 -5.42 -10.24 33.02
N LYS A 80 -6.48 -9.60 32.54
CA LYS A 80 -7.23 -8.62 33.32
C LYS A 80 -8.30 -9.34 34.12
N GLU A 81 -8.43 -9.04 35.41
CA GLU A 81 -9.50 -9.62 36.23
C GLU A 81 -10.86 -9.31 35.61
N ASN A 82 -11.70 -10.33 35.48
CA ASN A 82 -13.03 -10.16 34.93
C ASN A 82 -13.91 -9.33 35.88
N THR A 83 -14.55 -8.30 35.34
CA THR A 83 -15.52 -7.45 36.05
C THR A 83 -16.95 -7.63 35.56
N VAL A 84 -17.16 -8.46 34.54
CA VAL A 84 -18.45 -8.68 33.90
C VAL A 84 -19.23 -9.76 34.65
N ALA A 85 -20.49 -9.48 34.95
CA ALA A 85 -21.35 -10.37 35.71
C ALA A 85 -22.00 -11.43 34.81
N TYR A 86 -22.11 -12.67 35.31
CA TYR A 86 -22.82 -13.77 34.66
C TYR A 86 -23.90 -14.32 35.62
N SER A 87 -24.93 -15.00 35.11
CA SER A 87 -26.04 -15.51 35.95
C SER A 87 -25.67 -16.64 36.91
N SER A 88 -24.43 -17.13 36.82
CA SER A 88 -23.85 -18.06 37.78
C SER A 88 -22.63 -17.44 38.43
N SER A 89 -22.33 -17.84 39.68
CA SER A 89 -21.10 -17.44 40.35
C SER A 89 -19.92 -18.22 39.75
N LEU A 90 -19.43 -17.74 38.60
CA LEU A 90 -18.09 -18.06 38.16
C LEU A 90 -17.16 -17.53 39.25
N GLY A 91 -16.32 -18.39 39.82
CA GLY A 91 -15.27 -17.92 40.72
C GLY A 91 -14.40 -16.87 40.03
N LYS A 92 -13.42 -16.32 40.75
CA LYS A 92 -12.48 -15.36 40.16
C LYS A 92 -11.79 -15.94 38.92
N PHE A 93 -11.83 -15.20 37.81
CA PHE A 93 -11.10 -15.51 36.58
C PHE A 93 -10.60 -14.23 35.89
N TYR A 94 -9.74 -14.42 34.90
CA TYR A 94 -9.04 -13.40 34.16
C TYR A 94 -9.30 -13.55 32.67
N VAL A 95 -9.39 -12.42 31.99
CA VAL A 95 -9.67 -12.25 30.57
C VAL A 95 -8.38 -11.83 29.88
N TYR A 96 -8.06 -12.49 28.79
CA TYR A 96 -6.86 -12.24 28.02
C TYR A 96 -7.22 -11.77 26.62
N LYS A 97 -6.55 -10.71 26.18
CA LYS A 97 -6.57 -10.27 24.79
C LYS A 97 -5.15 -10.02 24.35
N MET A 98 -4.76 -10.59 23.22
CA MET A 98 -3.41 -10.49 22.68
C MET A 98 -3.45 -10.36 21.16
N GLN A 99 -2.47 -9.70 20.58
CA GLN A 99 -2.17 -9.71 19.15
C GLN A 99 -0.76 -10.27 18.95
N LEU A 100 -0.62 -11.13 17.93
CA LEU A 100 0.67 -11.45 17.34
C LEU A 100 0.81 -10.66 16.05
N ASP A 101 2.00 -10.10 15.85
CA ASP A 101 2.42 -9.37 14.66
C ASP A 101 3.61 -10.09 14.03
N ASN A 102 3.99 -9.68 12.81
CA ASN A 102 5.13 -10.21 12.06
C ASN A 102 5.07 -11.73 11.82
N LEU A 103 3.86 -12.25 11.67
CA LEU A 103 3.62 -13.62 11.24
C LEU A 103 3.93 -13.76 9.75
N THR A 104 4.36 -14.95 9.35
CA THR A 104 4.57 -15.28 7.94
C THR A 104 3.21 -15.40 7.25
N PRO A 105 2.99 -14.74 6.10
CA PRO A 105 1.78 -14.89 5.29
C PRO A 105 1.56 -16.32 4.78
N ASP A 106 0.31 -16.67 4.50
CA ASP A 106 -0.13 -17.98 4.00
C ASP A 106 0.48 -19.16 4.78
N THR A 107 0.54 -19.04 6.10
CA THR A 107 1.21 -19.99 6.97
C THR A 107 0.26 -20.46 8.06
N THR A 108 0.18 -21.78 8.20
CA THR A 108 -0.52 -22.39 9.32
C THR A 108 0.36 -22.41 10.55
N TYR A 109 -0.17 -21.88 11.65
CA TYR A 109 0.44 -21.89 12.97
C TYR A 109 -0.39 -22.76 13.92
N ILE A 110 0.32 -23.34 14.89
CA ILE A 110 -0.28 -23.99 16.05
C ILE A 110 0.14 -23.27 17.32
N TYR A 111 -0.73 -23.27 18.33
CA TYR A 111 -0.48 -22.63 19.61
C TYR A 111 -1.11 -23.36 20.78
N LYS A 112 -0.58 -23.12 21.98
CA LYS A 112 -1.13 -23.62 23.24
C LYS A 112 -0.80 -22.67 24.40
N LEU A 113 -1.49 -22.84 25.50
CA LEU A 113 -1.34 -22.03 26.72
C LEU A 113 -0.81 -22.90 27.85
N THR A 114 0.14 -22.38 28.63
CA THR A 114 0.60 -23.04 29.86
C THR A 114 0.59 -22.11 31.07
N SER A 115 0.36 -22.66 32.25
CA SER A 115 0.54 -21.97 33.54
C SER A 115 0.85 -23.00 34.65
N GLY A 116 2.09 -22.98 35.13
CA GLY A 116 2.62 -24.05 36.00
C GLY A 116 2.62 -25.39 35.27
N GLU A 117 2.04 -26.43 35.89
CA GLU A 117 1.90 -27.78 35.31
C GLU A 117 0.66 -27.93 34.39
N ASN A 118 -0.07 -26.84 34.12
CA ASN A 118 -1.32 -26.89 33.37
C ASN A 118 -1.11 -26.44 31.94
N GLU A 119 -1.71 -27.17 31.02
CA GLU A 119 -1.62 -26.95 29.58
C GLU A 119 -3.03 -26.99 28.96
N SER A 120 -3.29 -26.13 27.98
CA SER A 120 -4.49 -26.20 27.14
C SER A 120 -4.36 -27.29 26.07
N ASP A 121 -5.42 -27.55 25.33
CA ASP A 121 -5.29 -28.20 24.03
C ASP A 121 -4.37 -27.41 23.08
N VAL A 122 -3.98 -28.04 21.97
CA VAL A 122 -3.35 -27.37 20.83
C VAL A 122 -4.43 -26.80 19.91
N TYR A 123 -4.24 -25.55 19.52
CA TYR A 123 -5.09 -24.77 18.65
C TYR A 123 -4.35 -24.43 17.37
N ARG A 124 -5.08 -24.11 16.31
CA ARG A 124 -4.56 -23.86 14.97
C ARG A 124 -5.18 -22.58 14.41
N PHE A 125 -4.41 -21.86 13.62
CA PHE A 125 -4.90 -20.81 12.74
C PHE A 125 -4.04 -20.70 11.50
N LYS A 126 -4.58 -20.12 10.43
CA LYS A 126 -3.83 -19.83 9.21
C LYS A 126 -3.83 -18.32 8.97
N THR A 127 -2.65 -17.76 8.74
CA THR A 127 -2.53 -16.38 8.27
C THR A 127 -2.98 -16.31 6.83
N ALA A 128 -3.57 -15.18 6.45
CA ALA A 128 -3.87 -14.93 5.06
C ALA A 128 -2.58 -14.87 4.22
N GLY A 129 -2.65 -15.29 2.97
CA GLY A 129 -1.71 -14.84 1.95
C GLY A 129 -1.99 -13.41 1.50
N PHE A 130 -1.25 -12.97 0.50
CA PHE A 130 -1.42 -11.66 -0.12
C PHE A 130 -2.45 -11.63 -1.25
N SER A 131 -2.79 -12.81 -1.76
CA SER A 131 -3.72 -13.09 -2.86
C SER A 131 -3.96 -14.61 -2.94
N GLY A 132 -4.69 -15.06 -3.95
CA GLY A 132 -4.89 -16.49 -4.22
C GLY A 132 -6.22 -17.03 -3.69
N SER A 133 -6.45 -18.30 -3.98
CA SER A 133 -7.71 -18.95 -3.63
C SER A 133 -7.74 -19.37 -2.17
N PHE A 134 -8.91 -19.26 -1.54
CA PHE A 134 -9.14 -19.70 -0.17
C PHE A 134 -10.62 -19.98 0.06
N ASN A 135 -10.92 -20.67 1.15
CA ASN A 135 -12.30 -21.02 1.48
C ASN A 135 -12.67 -20.51 2.88
N PHE A 136 -13.93 -20.09 3.01
CA PHE A 136 -14.49 -19.74 4.29
C PHE A 136 -15.92 -20.27 4.43
N MET A 137 -16.38 -20.41 5.67
CA MET A 137 -17.74 -20.79 5.99
C MET A 137 -18.43 -19.64 6.72
N ASN A 138 -19.71 -19.40 6.41
CA ASN A 138 -20.58 -18.54 7.19
C ASN A 138 -21.73 -19.34 7.82
N TYR A 139 -21.99 -19.09 9.09
CA TYR A 139 -23.20 -19.52 9.79
C TYR A 139 -23.77 -18.37 10.64
N GLY A 140 -25.02 -18.50 11.04
CA GLY A 140 -25.68 -17.62 12.01
C GLY A 140 -26.65 -18.42 12.87
N ASP A 141 -27.14 -17.79 13.94
CA ASP A 141 -28.34 -18.27 14.65
C ASP A 141 -28.19 -19.70 15.18
N LEU A 142 -27.01 -19.98 15.75
CA LEU A 142 -26.72 -21.26 16.40
C LEU A 142 -27.44 -21.38 17.74
N HIS A 143 -27.57 -20.28 18.47
CA HIS A 143 -28.13 -20.22 19.84
C HIS A 143 -27.61 -21.36 20.72
N SER A 144 -26.28 -21.47 20.86
CA SER A 144 -25.66 -22.41 21.79
C SER A 144 -26.30 -22.29 23.17
N ASP A 145 -26.66 -23.44 23.73
CA ASP A 145 -27.37 -23.54 25.01
C ASP A 145 -26.88 -24.82 25.69
N ALA A 146 -26.39 -24.71 26.92
CA ALA A 146 -25.90 -25.86 27.67
C ALA A 146 -26.99 -26.93 27.93
N SER A 147 -28.27 -26.57 27.80
CA SER A 147 -29.39 -27.52 27.88
C SER A 147 -29.70 -28.23 26.55
N GLU A 148 -29.05 -27.85 25.44
CA GLU A 148 -29.32 -28.35 24.09
C GLU A 148 -28.03 -28.63 23.28
N ALA A 149 -27.15 -29.48 23.82
CA ALA A 149 -25.87 -29.86 23.20
C ALA A 149 -25.95 -30.43 21.77
N GLY A 150 -27.16 -30.81 21.31
CA GLY A 150 -27.40 -31.33 19.96
C GLY A 150 -27.04 -30.32 18.86
N LYS A 151 -27.12 -29.02 19.12
CA LYS A 151 -26.80 -27.99 18.10
C LYS A 151 -25.33 -27.96 17.73
N ILE A 152 -24.43 -28.14 18.71
CA ILE A 152 -22.98 -28.27 18.44
C ILE A 152 -22.71 -29.50 17.56
N THR A 153 -23.45 -30.60 17.76
CA THR A 153 -23.33 -31.78 16.89
C THR A 153 -23.74 -31.49 15.44
N VAL A 154 -24.73 -30.61 15.22
CA VAL A 154 -25.12 -30.19 13.86
C VAL A 154 -24.06 -29.28 13.24
N LEU A 155 -23.51 -28.34 14.01
CA LEU A 155 -22.40 -27.48 13.56
C LEU A 155 -21.18 -28.31 13.14
N GLU A 156 -20.76 -29.30 13.94
CA GLU A 156 -19.63 -30.18 13.58
C GLU A 156 -19.86 -30.94 12.26
N LYS A 157 -21.09 -31.37 12.00
CA LYS A 157 -21.43 -32.01 10.72
C LYS A 157 -21.34 -31.04 9.54
N LEU A 158 -21.84 -29.82 9.72
CA LEU A 158 -21.77 -28.78 8.70
C LEU A 158 -20.30 -28.40 8.40
N LEU A 159 -19.47 -28.27 9.42
CA LEU A 159 -18.02 -28.05 9.29
C LEU A 159 -17.35 -29.20 8.52
N ALA A 160 -17.64 -30.45 8.88
CA ALA A 160 -17.09 -31.61 8.19
C ALA A 160 -17.51 -31.66 6.70
N ASN A 161 -18.76 -31.30 6.39
CA ASN A 161 -19.23 -31.22 5.01
C ASN A 161 -18.51 -30.10 4.23
N ALA A 162 -18.34 -28.93 4.85
CA ALA A 162 -17.65 -27.81 4.24
C ALA A 162 -16.17 -28.10 4.01
N GLU A 163 -15.48 -28.74 4.96
CA GLU A 163 -14.10 -29.22 4.77
C GLU A 163 -13.98 -30.22 3.63
N ALA A 164 -14.89 -31.21 3.57
CA ALA A 164 -14.90 -32.17 2.48
C ALA A 164 -15.10 -31.49 1.11
N ALA A 165 -16.05 -30.55 1.03
CA ALA A 165 -16.37 -29.83 -0.19
C ALA A 165 -15.27 -28.87 -0.68
N THR A 166 -14.42 -28.40 0.23
CA THR A 166 -13.35 -27.41 -0.06
C THR A 166 -11.95 -28.01 -0.08
N SER A 167 -11.82 -29.32 0.20
CA SER A 167 -10.55 -30.02 0.32
C SER A 167 -9.65 -29.93 -0.93
N GLU A 168 -10.22 -29.92 -2.14
CA GLU A 168 -9.45 -29.76 -3.39
C GLU A 168 -8.77 -28.39 -3.52
N ILE A 169 -9.23 -27.39 -2.76
CA ILE A 169 -8.70 -26.01 -2.74
C ILE A 169 -8.17 -25.69 -1.33
N GLY A 170 -7.67 -26.70 -0.61
CA GLY A 170 -6.94 -26.51 0.66
C GLY A 170 -7.78 -26.54 1.94
N GLY A 171 -9.08 -26.84 1.85
CA GLY A 171 -9.97 -26.88 3.01
C GLY A 171 -10.41 -25.49 3.48
N LEU A 172 -11.01 -25.42 4.68
CA LEU A 172 -11.45 -24.15 5.27
C LEU A 172 -10.31 -23.37 5.93
N ASP A 173 -10.25 -22.07 5.66
CA ASP A 173 -9.24 -21.17 6.24
C ASP A 173 -9.81 -20.36 7.42
N LEU A 174 -11.07 -19.92 7.33
CA LEU A 174 -11.72 -19.10 8.36
C LEU A 174 -13.22 -19.34 8.46
N ILE A 175 -13.79 -18.95 9.59
CA ILE A 175 -15.21 -19.02 9.90
C ILE A 175 -15.75 -17.60 10.17
N LEU A 176 -16.87 -17.27 9.54
CA LEU A 176 -17.60 -16.02 9.69
C LEU A 176 -18.93 -16.29 10.40
N SER A 177 -19.26 -15.56 11.46
CA SER A 177 -20.57 -15.65 12.10
C SER A 177 -21.35 -14.33 12.00
N THR A 178 -22.61 -14.41 11.58
CA THR A 178 -23.55 -13.28 11.52
C THR A 178 -24.32 -13.06 12.83
N GLY A 179 -23.79 -13.53 13.96
CA GLY A 179 -24.40 -13.32 15.28
C GLY A 179 -25.35 -14.44 15.71
N ASP A 180 -25.92 -14.29 16.91
CA ASP A 180 -26.77 -15.26 17.58
C ASP A 180 -26.08 -16.63 17.74
N THR A 181 -24.79 -16.60 18.08
CA THR A 181 -24.01 -17.80 18.37
C THR A 181 -24.41 -18.41 19.71
N ILE A 182 -24.75 -17.60 20.70
CA ILE A 182 -25.13 -18.01 22.06
C ILE A 182 -26.60 -17.67 22.30
N LYS A 183 -27.32 -18.48 23.08
CA LYS A 183 -28.74 -18.22 23.36
C LYS A 183 -28.99 -17.12 24.39
N TYR A 184 -28.14 -17.03 25.41
CA TYR A 184 -28.20 -16.04 26.48
C TYR A 184 -26.78 -15.56 26.83
N GLY A 185 -26.47 -14.29 26.56
CA GLY A 185 -25.13 -13.74 26.78
C GLY A 185 -24.66 -13.81 28.24
N ASP A 186 -25.56 -13.71 29.20
CA ASP A 186 -25.26 -13.77 30.63
C ASP A 186 -24.93 -15.17 31.16
N ARG A 187 -25.21 -16.23 30.38
CA ARG A 187 -24.99 -17.62 30.79
C ARG A 187 -23.66 -18.13 30.28
N TYR A 188 -22.64 -18.05 31.12
CA TYR A 188 -21.31 -18.57 30.78
C TYR A 188 -21.28 -20.05 30.37
N SER A 189 -22.20 -20.87 30.91
CA SER A 189 -22.35 -22.26 30.50
C SER A 189 -22.70 -22.42 29.01
N ASP A 190 -23.43 -21.47 28.44
CA ASP A 190 -23.85 -21.51 27.03
C ASP A 190 -22.66 -21.18 26.11
N TRP A 191 -21.77 -20.27 26.55
CA TRP A 191 -20.46 -20.04 25.96
C TRP A 191 -19.54 -21.26 26.09
N GLN A 192 -19.52 -21.92 27.25
CA GLN A 192 -18.76 -23.16 27.46
C GLN A 192 -19.28 -24.32 26.60
N GLU A 193 -20.58 -24.39 26.33
CA GLU A 193 -21.12 -25.37 25.39
C GLU A 193 -20.63 -25.08 23.97
N TYR A 194 -20.60 -23.81 23.54
CA TYR A 194 -20.01 -23.43 22.25
C TYR A 194 -18.50 -23.74 22.20
N ASN A 195 -17.82 -23.64 23.34
CA ASN A 195 -16.42 -24.03 23.54
C ASN A 195 -16.17 -25.54 23.30
N ARG A 196 -17.18 -26.35 23.04
CA ARG A 196 -16.99 -27.75 22.61
C ARG A 196 -16.83 -27.93 21.10
N SER A 197 -17.13 -26.90 20.32
CA SER A 197 -16.98 -26.92 18.87
C SER A 197 -15.51 -26.97 18.42
N SER A 198 -15.27 -27.55 17.24
CA SER A 198 -13.98 -27.57 16.58
C SER A 198 -13.66 -26.24 15.90
N VAL A 199 -14.66 -25.34 15.73
CA VAL A 199 -14.51 -23.98 15.17
C VAL A 199 -13.30 -23.27 15.77
N ARG A 200 -13.32 -23.11 17.10
CA ARG A 200 -12.28 -22.38 17.83
C ARG A 200 -10.93 -23.08 17.86
N ARG A 201 -10.91 -24.40 17.67
CA ARG A 201 -9.68 -25.20 17.70
C ARG A 201 -8.91 -25.07 16.39
N ASN A 202 -9.63 -24.96 15.28
CA ASN A 202 -9.05 -25.16 13.96
C ASN A 202 -8.99 -23.90 13.10
N TYR A 203 -9.80 -22.87 13.41
CA TYR A 203 -9.99 -21.73 12.51
C TYR A 203 -9.94 -20.39 13.24
N MET A 204 -9.60 -19.36 12.46
CA MET A 204 -9.91 -17.98 12.81
C MET A 204 -11.44 -17.78 12.76
N LEU A 205 -11.99 -17.15 13.80
CA LEU A 205 -13.41 -16.81 13.90
C LEU A 205 -13.59 -15.29 13.85
N ALA A 206 -14.32 -14.81 12.85
CA ALA A 206 -14.78 -13.44 12.73
C ALA A 206 -16.28 -13.40 13.02
N GLN A 207 -16.67 -12.83 14.16
CA GLN A 207 -18.06 -12.83 14.62
C GLN A 207 -18.53 -11.42 14.96
N ILE A 208 -19.75 -11.09 14.53
CA ILE A 208 -20.55 -9.95 15.00
C ILE A 208 -21.61 -10.39 16.01
N ASN A 209 -22.30 -9.43 16.62
CA ASN A 209 -23.37 -9.68 17.57
C ASN A 209 -24.73 -9.83 16.92
N GLY A 210 -25.55 -10.71 17.48
CA GLY A 210 -27.00 -10.72 17.32
C GLY A 210 -27.72 -10.38 18.62
N ASN A 211 -29.06 -10.35 18.58
CA ASN A 211 -29.85 -9.97 19.74
C ASN A 211 -29.77 -10.99 20.88
N HIS A 212 -29.41 -12.24 20.61
CA HIS A 212 -29.25 -13.26 21.65
C HIS A 212 -27.94 -13.13 22.44
N GLU A 213 -26.87 -12.56 21.87
CA GLU A 213 -25.69 -12.17 22.65
C GLU A 213 -26.02 -11.15 23.75
N GLN A 214 -27.10 -10.39 23.54
CA GLN A 214 -27.61 -9.41 24.50
C GLN A 214 -28.70 -9.94 25.44
N LYS A 215 -29.19 -11.15 25.18
CA LYS A 215 -30.33 -11.67 25.90
C LYS A 215 -29.92 -12.10 27.30
N ILE A 216 -30.62 -11.55 28.29
CA ILE A 216 -30.43 -11.88 29.70
C ILE A 216 -31.39 -12.99 30.09
N SER A 217 -30.86 -14.03 30.73
CA SER A 217 -31.65 -15.13 31.24
C SER A 217 -32.44 -14.75 32.49
N THR A 218 -33.59 -15.41 32.69
CA THR A 218 -34.45 -15.16 33.87
C THR A 218 -33.79 -15.51 35.21
N ALA A 219 -32.64 -16.21 35.19
CA ALA A 219 -31.88 -16.56 36.38
C ALA A 219 -30.96 -15.43 36.85
N PHE A 220 -30.74 -14.40 36.03
CA PHE A 220 -29.87 -13.28 36.35
C PHE A 220 -30.59 -12.26 37.26
N ASN A 221 -30.27 -12.28 38.56
CA ASN A 221 -30.67 -11.22 39.49
C ASN A 221 -29.58 -10.14 39.53
N GLY A 222 -29.82 -8.97 38.93
CA GLY A 222 -28.89 -7.84 39.05
C GLY A 222 -28.92 -6.80 37.92
N TYR A 223 -29.64 -7.07 36.83
CA TYR A 223 -29.82 -6.13 35.72
C TYR A 223 -31.32 -6.02 35.40
N GLU A 224 -31.88 -4.81 35.45
CA GLU A 224 -33.21 -4.55 34.90
C GLU A 224 -33.11 -4.52 33.36
N SER A 225 -34.15 -5.05 32.69
CA SER A 225 -34.29 -4.94 31.23
C SER A 225 -34.16 -3.46 30.82
N GLY A 226 -33.05 -3.10 30.18
CA GLY A 226 -32.77 -1.72 29.73
C GLY A 226 -31.47 -1.09 30.22
N GLN A 227 -30.67 -1.72 31.10
CA GLN A 227 -29.35 -1.18 31.48
C GLN A 227 -28.28 -1.34 30.38
N SER A 228 -27.38 -0.36 30.24
CA SER A 228 -26.37 -0.23 29.17
C SER A 228 -25.24 -1.27 29.12
N ALA A 229 -25.14 -2.27 30.00
CA ALA A 229 -23.94 -3.15 30.09
C ALA A 229 -24.08 -4.52 29.39
N VAL A 230 -24.75 -4.56 28.24
CA VAL A 230 -25.17 -5.81 27.58
C VAL A 230 -24.21 -6.26 26.45
N HIS A 231 -23.17 -5.45 26.18
CA HIS A 231 -22.03 -5.76 25.29
C HIS A 231 -20.81 -6.30 26.01
N ASP A 232 -20.82 -6.23 27.34
CA ASP A 232 -19.67 -6.56 28.18
C ASP A 232 -19.25 -8.02 28.05
N TRP A 233 -20.19 -8.94 27.76
CA TRP A 233 -19.89 -10.36 27.53
C TRP A 233 -19.13 -10.58 26.23
N GLU A 234 -19.50 -9.86 25.17
CA GLU A 234 -18.80 -9.93 23.90
C GLU A 234 -17.40 -9.36 24.02
N LEU A 235 -17.26 -8.17 24.60
CA LEU A 235 -15.97 -7.55 24.83
C LEU A 235 -15.13 -8.35 25.82
N ASN A 236 -15.72 -9.29 26.56
CA ASN A 236 -14.99 -10.29 27.33
C ASN A 236 -14.47 -11.43 26.46
N THR A 237 -15.26 -11.88 25.50
CA THR A 237 -15.11 -13.17 24.81
C THR A 237 -14.40 -13.07 23.46
N TRP A 238 -14.56 -11.98 22.72
CA TRP A 238 -13.94 -11.79 21.41
C TRP A 238 -12.82 -10.75 21.46
N ASN A 239 -11.88 -10.88 20.53
CA ASN A 239 -10.83 -9.90 20.31
C ASN A 239 -10.70 -9.53 18.83
N ASN A 240 -11.84 -9.24 18.18
CA ASN A 240 -11.87 -8.66 16.84
C ASN A 240 -11.11 -7.32 16.78
N PRO A 241 -10.75 -6.82 15.58
CA PRO A 241 -10.11 -5.53 15.41
C PRO A 241 -10.95 -4.39 16.02
N GLN A 242 -10.31 -3.47 16.74
CA GLN A 242 -10.97 -2.31 17.33
C GLN A 242 -10.94 -1.12 16.37
N ASN A 243 -11.44 -1.32 15.15
CA ASN A 243 -11.42 -0.36 14.05
C ASN A 243 -12.83 -0.05 13.49
N GLY A 244 -13.84 -0.39 14.29
CA GLY A 244 -15.24 -0.05 14.11
C GLY A 244 -15.54 1.44 14.16
N VAL A 245 -16.82 1.75 13.98
CA VAL A 245 -17.36 3.09 14.24
C VAL A 245 -17.19 3.41 15.74
N SER A 246 -16.77 4.63 16.09
CA SER A 246 -16.24 4.97 17.42
C SER A 246 -17.12 4.59 18.62
N ASP A 247 -18.43 4.57 18.42
CA ASP A 247 -19.42 4.34 19.46
C ASP A 247 -19.85 2.87 19.55
N ASP A 248 -19.39 2.05 18.60
CA ASP A 248 -19.67 0.63 18.49
C ASP A 248 -18.34 -0.14 18.52
N LEU A 249 -18.06 -0.72 19.68
CA LEU A 249 -16.82 -1.47 19.91
C LEU A 249 -16.80 -2.84 19.22
N CYS A 250 -17.88 -3.21 18.50
CA CYS A 250 -18.11 -4.54 17.94
C CYS A 250 -18.29 -4.56 16.42
N SER A 251 -18.47 -3.41 15.78
CA SER A 251 -18.21 -3.28 14.33
C SER A 251 -16.71 -3.34 14.06
N PHE A 252 -16.30 -3.95 12.96
CA PHE A 252 -14.90 -4.04 12.57
C PHE A 252 -14.72 -4.38 11.09
N TRP A 253 -13.52 -4.16 10.58
CA TRP A 253 -13.13 -4.65 9.26
C TRP A 253 -11.78 -5.34 9.32
N PHE A 254 -11.56 -6.28 8.39
CA PHE A 254 -10.28 -6.95 8.22
C PHE A 254 -10.05 -7.39 6.77
N LEU A 255 -8.78 -7.55 6.42
CA LEU A 255 -8.33 -8.10 5.15
C LEU A 255 -7.89 -9.56 5.33
N TYR A 256 -8.42 -10.43 4.47
CA TYR A 256 -7.97 -11.80 4.31
C TYR A 256 -7.82 -12.12 2.82
N ASN A 257 -6.60 -12.40 2.38
CA ASN A 257 -6.24 -12.56 0.97
C ASN A 257 -6.69 -11.36 0.14
N SER A 258 -7.54 -11.59 -0.86
CA SER A 258 -8.07 -10.59 -1.77
C SER A 258 -9.44 -10.05 -1.34
N VAL A 259 -9.88 -10.31 -0.10
CA VAL A 259 -11.21 -9.93 0.38
C VAL A 259 -11.11 -8.96 1.55
N LEU A 260 -11.85 -7.86 1.44
CA LEU A 260 -12.17 -6.97 2.54
C LEU A 260 -13.48 -7.42 3.17
N PHE A 261 -13.44 -7.77 4.46
CA PHE A 261 -14.61 -8.11 5.25
C PHE A 261 -14.97 -6.92 6.14
N ILE A 262 -16.25 -6.55 6.18
CA ILE A 262 -16.80 -5.48 7.03
C ILE A 262 -17.96 -6.06 7.84
N GLY A 263 -17.73 -6.25 9.13
CA GLY A 263 -18.74 -6.68 10.11
C GLY A 263 -19.38 -5.46 10.77
N ILE A 264 -20.70 -5.37 10.71
CA ILE A 264 -21.49 -4.31 11.34
C ILE A 264 -22.27 -4.91 12.52
N ASP A 265 -22.08 -4.38 13.73
CA ASP A 265 -22.98 -4.64 14.86
C ASP A 265 -24.18 -3.68 14.80
N ASP A 266 -25.33 -4.23 14.42
CA ASP A 266 -26.60 -3.50 14.32
C ASP A 266 -27.51 -3.67 15.54
N GLN A 267 -27.01 -4.24 16.65
CA GLN A 267 -27.82 -4.58 17.81
C GLN A 267 -27.89 -3.48 18.87
N ARG A 268 -26.82 -2.71 19.06
CA ARG A 268 -26.81 -1.56 20.00
C ARG A 268 -25.75 -0.52 19.70
N GLY A 269 -25.12 -0.63 18.52
CA GLY A 269 -24.05 0.25 18.05
C GLY A 269 -24.56 1.52 17.38
N ALA A 270 -23.79 1.97 16.39
CA ALA A 270 -24.07 3.14 15.59
C ALA A 270 -25.46 3.06 14.94
N THR A 271 -26.08 4.23 14.72
CA THR A 271 -27.27 4.30 13.86
C THR A 271 -26.95 3.69 12.48
N ILE A 272 -27.94 3.10 11.81
CA ILE A 272 -27.79 2.55 10.44
C ILE A 272 -27.02 3.53 9.53
N LYS A 273 -27.38 4.82 9.59
CA LYS A 273 -26.69 5.87 8.85
C LYS A 273 -25.21 6.00 9.21
N ALA A 274 -24.89 6.05 10.51
CA ALA A 274 -23.50 6.17 10.95
C ALA A 274 -22.67 4.90 10.63
N ALA A 275 -23.27 3.71 10.71
CA ALA A 275 -22.64 2.47 10.26
C ALA A 275 -22.39 2.49 8.73
N ALA A 276 -23.34 2.98 7.93
CA ALA A 276 -23.21 3.13 6.49
C ALA A 276 -22.11 4.15 6.11
N GLU A 277 -22.05 5.29 6.82
CA GLU A 277 -21.01 6.32 6.64
C GLU A 277 -19.62 5.80 7.00
N TRP A 278 -19.52 5.01 8.09
CA TRP A 278 -18.27 4.34 8.45
C TRP A 278 -17.86 3.30 7.40
N ALA A 279 -18.79 2.47 6.92
CA ALA A 279 -18.50 1.49 5.87
C ALA A 279 -18.04 2.16 4.55
N ASP A 280 -18.65 3.30 4.16
CA ASP A 280 -18.18 4.12 3.04
C ASP A 280 -16.73 4.58 3.25
N GLU A 281 -16.40 5.04 4.46
CA GLU A 281 -15.04 5.45 4.80
C GLU A 281 -14.04 4.29 4.76
N VAL A 282 -14.40 3.12 5.29
CA VAL A 282 -13.58 1.91 5.24
C VAL A 282 -13.29 1.52 3.80
N LEU A 283 -14.31 1.51 2.93
CA LEU A 283 -14.15 1.16 1.52
C LEU A 283 -13.27 2.15 0.77
N ARG A 284 -13.45 3.44 1.03
CA ARG A 284 -12.60 4.50 0.46
C ARG A 284 -11.15 4.39 0.91
N LYS A 285 -10.90 4.13 2.19
CA LYS A 285 -9.53 4.03 2.75
C LYS A 285 -8.79 2.78 2.29
N ASN A 286 -9.52 1.74 1.90
CA ASN A 286 -8.97 0.47 1.47
C ASN A 286 -9.06 0.25 -0.05
N GLU A 287 -9.43 1.27 -0.83
CA GLU A 287 -9.47 1.20 -2.28
C GLU A 287 -8.13 0.69 -2.85
N GLY A 288 -8.20 -0.29 -3.76
CA GLY A 288 -7.01 -0.96 -4.33
C GLY A 288 -6.37 -2.05 -3.47
N ARG A 289 -6.83 -2.30 -2.23
CA ARG A 289 -6.29 -3.36 -1.34
C ARG A 289 -7.04 -4.68 -1.41
N TYR A 290 -8.19 -4.72 -2.08
CA TYR A 290 -9.07 -5.88 -2.13
C TYR A 290 -9.67 -6.04 -3.54
N GLN A 291 -9.92 -7.30 -3.91
CA GLN A 291 -10.63 -7.67 -5.12
C GLN A 291 -12.12 -7.83 -4.86
N TYR A 292 -12.48 -8.43 -3.71
CA TYR A 292 -13.86 -8.62 -3.27
C TYR A 292 -14.14 -7.86 -1.98
N CYS A 293 -15.37 -7.40 -1.84
CA CYS A 293 -15.88 -6.83 -0.59
C CYS A 293 -17.09 -7.64 -0.10
N VAL A 294 -16.97 -8.16 1.12
CA VAL A 294 -18.04 -8.86 1.83
C VAL A 294 -18.43 -8.02 3.05
N VAL A 295 -19.68 -7.57 3.07
CA VAL A 295 -20.28 -6.91 4.23
C VAL A 295 -21.19 -7.89 4.94
N TYR A 296 -21.27 -7.83 6.25
CA TYR A 296 -22.17 -8.68 7.01
C TYR A 296 -22.66 -8.00 8.28
N LYS A 297 -23.93 -8.26 8.63
CA LYS A 297 -24.60 -7.77 9.84
C LYS A 297 -25.55 -8.85 10.38
N HIS A 298 -26.20 -8.63 11.52
CA HIS A 298 -27.11 -9.65 12.06
C HIS A 298 -28.52 -9.52 11.47
N ASN A 299 -29.21 -8.40 11.65
CA ASN A 299 -30.60 -8.30 11.18
C ASN A 299 -30.66 -8.29 9.63
N PRO A 300 -31.65 -8.90 8.98
CA PRO A 300 -31.73 -8.93 7.53
C PRO A 300 -32.16 -7.59 6.92
N VAL A 301 -31.54 -7.23 5.79
CA VAL A 301 -32.04 -6.16 4.91
C VAL A 301 -33.21 -6.62 4.04
N PHE A 302 -33.38 -7.94 3.88
CA PHE A 302 -34.45 -8.55 3.11
C PHE A 302 -34.99 -9.78 3.83
N ARG A 303 -36.33 -9.88 3.92
CA ARG A 303 -37.02 -11.02 4.53
C ARG A 303 -37.90 -11.74 3.51
N SER A 304 -38.02 -13.06 3.63
CA SER A 304 -38.84 -13.91 2.78
C SER A 304 -40.34 -13.72 3.01
N GLN A 305 -40.70 -13.21 4.19
CA GLN A 305 -42.09 -13.03 4.65
C GLN A 305 -42.63 -11.62 4.39
N ASP A 306 -41.80 -10.70 3.91
CA ASP A 306 -42.18 -9.31 3.67
C ASP A 306 -43.23 -9.23 2.55
N THR A 307 -44.49 -9.10 2.94
CA THR A 307 -45.62 -8.90 1.99
C THR A 307 -45.75 -7.45 1.52
N LYS A 308 -44.99 -6.52 2.14
CA LYS A 308 -44.88 -5.09 1.80
C LYS A 308 -43.48 -4.60 2.12
N TRP A 309 -42.91 -3.72 1.31
CA TRP A 309 -41.60 -3.10 1.56
C TRP A 309 -41.61 -2.25 2.82
N THR A 310 -40.66 -2.53 3.74
CA THR A 310 -40.32 -1.67 4.87
C THR A 310 -38.79 -1.66 5.01
N ASP A 311 -38.17 -0.49 5.08
CA ASP A 311 -36.71 -0.35 5.20
C ASP A 311 -36.19 -0.60 6.63
N TRP A 312 -36.73 -1.62 7.31
CA TRP A 312 -36.41 -1.90 8.70
C TRP A 312 -34.94 -2.30 8.88
N GLY A 313 -34.40 -3.08 7.95
CA GLY A 313 -33.01 -3.54 7.99
C GLY A 313 -31.96 -2.52 7.51
N GLY A 314 -32.38 -1.35 7.03
CA GLY A 314 -31.49 -0.27 6.57
C GLY A 314 -30.95 -0.42 5.14
N TYR A 315 -31.69 -1.10 4.25
CA TYR A 315 -31.28 -1.28 2.85
C TYR A 315 -31.10 0.07 2.14
N GLU A 316 -31.95 1.07 2.37
CA GLU A 316 -31.86 2.36 1.68
C GLU A 316 -30.56 3.11 2.01
N ASP A 317 -29.99 2.94 3.20
CA ASP A 317 -28.70 3.52 3.57
C ASP A 317 -27.52 2.66 3.13
N TYR A 318 -27.59 1.34 3.35
CA TYR A 318 -26.49 0.44 3.01
C TYR A 318 -26.30 0.28 1.50
N SER A 319 -27.39 0.27 0.72
CA SER A 319 -27.33 0.17 -0.74
C SER A 319 -26.52 1.30 -1.38
N LYS A 320 -26.48 2.50 -0.78
CA LYS A 320 -25.74 3.66 -1.31
C LYS A 320 -24.25 3.38 -1.44
N PHE A 321 -23.62 2.89 -0.37
CA PHE A 321 -22.18 2.57 -0.42
C PHE A 321 -21.96 1.26 -1.19
N CYS A 322 -22.88 0.30 -1.09
CA CYS A 322 -22.83 -0.94 -1.86
C CYS A 322 -22.79 -0.67 -3.36
N ASP A 323 -23.63 0.22 -3.86
CA ASP A 323 -23.65 0.62 -5.26
C ASP A 323 -22.43 1.46 -5.63
N LYS A 324 -22.08 2.45 -4.79
CA LYS A 324 -20.93 3.35 -5.02
C LYS A 324 -19.61 2.58 -5.18
N TYR A 325 -19.35 1.59 -4.33
CA TYR A 325 -18.10 0.82 -4.34
C TYR A 325 -18.26 -0.56 -4.99
N ASN A 326 -19.43 -0.89 -5.50
CA ASN A 326 -19.73 -2.15 -6.16
C ASN A 326 -19.46 -3.37 -5.26
N VAL A 327 -19.99 -3.34 -4.04
CA VAL A 327 -19.85 -4.41 -3.02
C VAL A 327 -20.30 -5.75 -3.62
N ASP A 328 -19.62 -6.83 -3.23
CA ASP A 328 -19.86 -8.14 -3.83
C ASP A 328 -21.02 -8.84 -3.17
N LEU A 329 -20.93 -8.94 -1.85
CA LEU A 329 -21.83 -9.76 -1.06
C LEU A 329 -22.19 -9.04 0.23
N PHE A 330 -23.46 -9.13 0.61
CA PHE A 330 -23.98 -8.63 1.87
C PHE A 330 -24.68 -9.79 2.61
N LEU A 331 -24.18 -10.19 3.78
CA LEU A 331 -24.69 -11.33 4.55
C LEU A 331 -25.45 -10.90 5.81
N CYS A 332 -26.50 -11.64 6.16
CA CYS A 332 -27.38 -11.42 7.33
C CYS A 332 -27.77 -12.74 8.02
N GLY A 333 -28.37 -12.68 9.22
CA GLY A 333 -28.98 -13.79 9.99
C GLY A 333 -30.39 -13.46 10.53
N ASP A 334 -30.66 -13.72 11.81
CA ASP A 334 -31.84 -13.32 12.64
C ASP A 334 -33.17 -14.01 12.29
N ASP A 335 -33.65 -13.93 11.05
CA ASP A 335 -35.02 -14.38 10.70
C ASP A 335 -35.19 -15.91 10.61
N HIS A 336 -34.12 -16.69 10.86
CA HIS A 336 -34.07 -18.14 10.80
C HIS A 336 -34.57 -18.74 9.47
N GLU A 337 -34.29 -18.04 8.38
CA GLU A 337 -34.72 -18.37 7.03
C GLU A 337 -33.55 -18.21 6.05
N TYR A 338 -33.72 -18.73 4.84
CA TYR A 338 -32.78 -18.49 3.75
C TYR A 338 -33.30 -17.42 2.81
N VAL A 339 -32.48 -16.44 2.44
CA VAL A 339 -32.80 -15.47 1.39
C VAL A 339 -31.58 -15.27 0.50
N ARG A 340 -31.79 -15.17 -0.81
CA ARG A 340 -30.81 -14.65 -1.77
C ARG A 340 -31.48 -13.79 -2.82
N THR A 341 -30.98 -12.57 -2.98
CA THR A 341 -31.39 -11.68 -4.07
C THR A 341 -30.73 -12.07 -5.39
N LYS A 342 -31.25 -11.55 -6.49
CA LYS A 342 -30.47 -11.31 -7.70
C LYS A 342 -29.44 -10.22 -7.41
N GLN A 343 -28.49 -10.02 -8.31
CA GLN A 343 -27.55 -8.92 -8.22
C GLN A 343 -28.27 -7.58 -8.45
N LEU A 344 -28.17 -6.65 -7.48
CA LEU A 344 -28.88 -5.38 -7.48
C LEU A 344 -27.92 -4.21 -7.58
N TYR A 345 -28.26 -3.22 -8.42
CA TYR A 345 -27.58 -1.92 -8.49
C TYR A 345 -28.61 -0.84 -8.72
N ASN A 346 -28.57 0.25 -7.95
CA ASN A 346 -29.59 1.29 -7.92
C ASN A 346 -31.00 0.69 -7.81
N ASP A 347 -31.15 -0.30 -6.95
CA ASP A 347 -32.40 -1.02 -6.71
C ASP A 347 -32.97 -1.80 -7.91
N THR A 348 -32.17 -2.03 -8.94
CA THR A 348 -32.56 -2.74 -10.16
C THR A 348 -31.72 -4.00 -10.36
N VAL A 349 -32.37 -5.05 -10.88
CA VAL A 349 -31.69 -6.30 -11.24
C VAL A 349 -30.73 -6.05 -12.39
N GLN A 350 -29.48 -6.42 -12.21
CA GLN A 350 -28.45 -6.26 -13.24
C GLN A 350 -28.33 -7.49 -14.13
N THR A 351 -28.14 -7.25 -15.43
CA THR A 351 -27.68 -8.26 -16.40
C THR A 351 -26.16 -8.21 -16.60
N ASP A 352 -25.55 -7.05 -16.34
CA ASP A 352 -24.10 -6.88 -16.27
C ASP A 352 -23.59 -7.38 -14.91
N LEU A 353 -23.05 -8.60 -14.90
CA LEU A 353 -22.56 -9.26 -13.69
C LEU A 353 -21.36 -8.53 -13.05
N SER A 354 -20.73 -7.59 -13.77
CA SER A 354 -19.66 -6.75 -13.21
C SER A 354 -20.18 -5.65 -12.28
N LYS A 355 -21.51 -5.50 -12.10
CA LYS A 355 -22.12 -4.42 -11.32
C LYS A 355 -23.21 -4.88 -10.35
N GLY A 356 -23.22 -4.29 -9.16
CA GLY A 356 -24.25 -4.48 -8.14
C GLY A 356 -23.89 -5.53 -7.09
N THR A 357 -24.67 -5.57 -6.02
CA THR A 357 -24.45 -6.39 -4.82
C THR A 357 -25.46 -7.53 -4.74
N VAL A 358 -25.02 -8.68 -4.21
CA VAL A 358 -25.92 -9.79 -3.83
C VAL A 358 -26.16 -9.75 -2.33
N TYR A 359 -27.42 -9.79 -1.91
CA TYR A 359 -27.81 -9.80 -0.50
C TYR A 359 -28.31 -11.18 -0.12
N MET A 360 -27.85 -11.71 1.01
CA MET A 360 -28.20 -13.04 1.48
C MET A 360 -28.44 -13.09 2.99
N THR A 361 -29.39 -13.92 3.40
CA THR A 361 -29.63 -14.28 4.80
C THR A 361 -29.29 -15.76 4.98
N VAL A 362 -28.41 -16.06 5.92
CA VAL A 362 -27.97 -17.42 6.26
C VAL A 362 -29.08 -18.14 7.03
N PRO A 363 -29.33 -19.43 6.76
CA PRO A 363 -30.25 -20.20 7.59
C PRO A 363 -29.67 -20.46 8.98
N MET A 364 -30.54 -20.72 9.96
CA MET A 364 -30.12 -21.02 11.32
C MET A 364 -29.49 -22.42 11.46
N ILE A 365 -28.90 -22.69 12.61
CA ILE A 365 -28.50 -24.05 13.03
C ILE A 365 -29.43 -24.55 14.13
N SER A 366 -30.17 -25.63 13.85
CA SER A 366 -31.15 -26.23 14.74
C SER A 366 -31.04 -27.75 14.76
N THR A 367 -31.49 -28.37 15.85
CA THR A 367 -31.64 -29.82 15.93
C THR A 367 -32.87 -30.33 15.18
N SER A 368 -33.81 -29.44 14.84
CA SER A 368 -34.88 -29.76 13.90
C SER A 368 -34.23 -29.94 12.54
N THR A 369 -33.96 -31.19 12.16
CA THR A 369 -33.29 -31.60 10.92
C THR A 369 -34.10 -31.32 9.65
N GLY A 370 -34.84 -30.21 9.60
CA GLY A 370 -35.54 -29.74 8.42
C GLY A 370 -34.53 -29.50 7.30
N ASN A 371 -34.85 -30.00 6.10
CA ASN A 371 -34.10 -29.65 4.91
C ASN A 371 -34.49 -28.25 4.46
N LEU A 372 -33.53 -27.48 3.94
CA LEU A 372 -33.81 -26.18 3.34
C LEU A 372 -34.85 -26.31 2.21
N THR A 373 -36.03 -25.76 2.45
CA THR A 373 -37.16 -25.78 1.50
C THR A 373 -37.21 -24.46 0.74
N VAL A 374 -36.48 -24.39 -0.38
CA VAL A 374 -36.53 -23.22 -1.26
C VAL A 374 -37.96 -23.04 -1.80
N LEU A 375 -38.58 -21.91 -1.49
CA LEU A 375 -39.90 -21.50 -1.95
C LEU A 375 -39.95 -21.37 -3.48
N ASP A 376 -41.07 -21.78 -4.06
CA ASP A 376 -41.35 -21.62 -5.49
C ASP A 376 -41.44 -20.11 -5.83
N PRO A 377 -40.87 -19.62 -6.94
CA PRO A 377 -41.02 -18.23 -7.40
C PRO A 377 -42.48 -17.77 -7.60
N SER A 378 -43.41 -18.72 -7.71
CA SER A 378 -44.85 -18.53 -7.75
C SER A 378 -45.53 -18.56 -6.36
N ASP A 379 -44.83 -18.71 -5.24
CA ASP A 379 -45.42 -18.52 -3.90
C ASP A 379 -45.79 -17.05 -3.70
N SER A 380 -46.95 -16.74 -3.09
CA SER A 380 -47.35 -15.34 -2.83
C SER A 380 -46.38 -14.58 -1.91
N ARG A 381 -45.64 -15.30 -1.05
CA ARG A 381 -44.56 -14.77 -0.19
C ARG A 381 -43.32 -14.43 -1.01
N ALA A 382 -42.97 -15.28 -1.98
CA ALA A 382 -41.94 -14.94 -2.98
C ALA A 382 -42.38 -13.74 -3.84
N ARG A 383 -43.67 -13.66 -4.19
CA ARG A 383 -44.27 -12.64 -5.08
C ARG A 383 -44.30 -11.21 -4.58
N ALA A 384 -44.20 -10.94 -3.28
CA ALA A 384 -44.33 -9.59 -2.76
C ALA A 384 -43.10 -8.69 -3.01
N ASN A 385 -41.94 -9.29 -3.30
CA ASN A 385 -40.65 -8.62 -3.59
C ASN A 385 -40.01 -9.11 -4.92
N ASN A 386 -40.83 -9.71 -5.80
CA ASN A 386 -40.41 -10.62 -6.88
C ASN A 386 -39.48 -10.09 -7.98
N VAL A 387 -39.20 -8.78 -8.03
CA VAL A 387 -38.18 -8.29 -8.95
C VAL A 387 -36.80 -8.66 -8.42
N ARG A 388 -36.58 -8.55 -7.09
CA ARG A 388 -35.26 -8.60 -6.45
C ARG A 388 -34.84 -10.01 -6.02
N PHE A 389 -35.76 -10.90 -5.65
CA PHE A 389 -35.39 -12.23 -5.14
C PHE A 389 -35.02 -13.24 -6.23
N ALA A 390 -34.02 -14.08 -5.91
CA ALA A 390 -33.64 -15.24 -6.71
C ALA A 390 -34.10 -16.54 -6.03
N LYS A 391 -33.92 -16.66 -4.71
CA LYS A 391 -34.37 -17.80 -3.90
C LYS A 391 -34.69 -17.35 -2.47
N SER A 392 -35.63 -18.02 -1.83
CA SER A 392 -35.92 -17.89 -0.38
C SER A 392 -36.35 -19.23 0.21
N GLY A 393 -36.13 -19.47 1.49
CA GLY A 393 -36.51 -20.68 2.23
C GLY A 393 -37.66 -20.46 3.22
N ASN A 394 -38.07 -21.50 3.95
CA ASN A 394 -38.99 -21.34 5.08
C ASN A 394 -38.20 -21.12 6.38
N SER A 395 -38.89 -20.58 7.39
CA SER A 395 -38.35 -20.59 8.75
C SER A 395 -38.27 -22.02 9.29
N GLY A 396 -37.20 -22.34 10.04
CA GLY A 396 -37.01 -23.71 10.56
C GLY A 396 -35.92 -24.51 9.84
N ASP A 397 -35.50 -24.04 8.67
CA ASP A 397 -34.52 -24.70 7.83
C ASP A 397 -33.12 -24.61 8.46
N THR A 398 -32.35 -25.70 8.34
CA THR A 398 -31.04 -25.80 8.99
C THR A 398 -29.90 -25.99 7.99
N GLY A 399 -28.88 -25.14 8.09
CA GLY A 399 -27.79 -25.15 7.14
C GLY A 399 -26.67 -24.17 7.46
N ALA A 400 -25.75 -24.05 6.51
CA ALA A 400 -24.68 -23.05 6.50
C ALA A 400 -24.28 -22.73 5.06
N MET A 401 -23.54 -21.64 4.88
CA MET A 401 -22.96 -21.27 3.60
C MET A 401 -21.45 -21.49 3.62
N TYR A 402 -20.90 -21.97 2.52
CA TYR A 402 -19.46 -22.03 2.33
C TYR A 402 -19.10 -21.38 1.00
N PHE A 403 -17.89 -20.86 0.98
CA PHE A 403 -17.43 -19.92 -0.01
C PHE A 403 -16.07 -20.36 -0.51
N THR A 404 -15.89 -20.32 -1.81
CA THR A 404 -14.59 -20.48 -2.46
C THR A 404 -14.30 -19.21 -3.21
N VAL A 405 -13.23 -18.53 -2.82
CA VAL A 405 -12.75 -17.32 -3.50
C VAL A 405 -11.61 -17.72 -4.41
N THR A 406 -11.65 -17.28 -5.66
CA THR A 406 -10.56 -17.39 -6.64
C THR A 406 -10.26 -16.01 -7.23
N PRO A 407 -9.20 -15.82 -8.02
CA PRO A 407 -8.96 -14.56 -8.73
C PRO A 407 -10.07 -14.15 -9.71
N GLU A 408 -10.89 -15.09 -10.17
CA GLU A 408 -11.94 -14.85 -11.17
C GLU A 408 -13.33 -14.73 -10.56
N LYS A 409 -13.60 -15.45 -9.46
CA LYS A 409 -14.95 -15.52 -8.87
C LYS A 409 -14.97 -15.85 -7.38
N LEU A 410 -16.05 -15.43 -6.74
CA LEU A 410 -16.49 -15.87 -5.42
C LEU A 410 -17.67 -16.82 -5.63
N CYS A 411 -17.45 -18.11 -5.40
CA CYS A 411 -18.46 -19.16 -5.44
C CYS A 411 -19.10 -19.31 -4.05
N ILE A 412 -20.42 -19.38 -4.01
CA ILE A 412 -21.24 -19.51 -2.81
C ILE A 412 -22.03 -20.80 -2.95
N TYR A 413 -22.12 -21.54 -1.85
CA TYR A 413 -22.89 -22.75 -1.80
C TYR A 413 -23.57 -22.88 -0.43
N THR A 414 -24.86 -23.22 -0.45
CA THR A 414 -25.69 -23.31 0.76
C THR A 414 -26.05 -24.76 1.03
N TYR A 415 -25.56 -25.31 2.13
CA TYR A 415 -25.77 -26.72 2.52
C TYR A 415 -26.86 -26.87 3.55
N SER A 416 -27.65 -27.94 3.38
CA SER A 416 -28.43 -28.51 4.48
C SER A 416 -27.50 -29.27 5.43
N TRP A 417 -27.91 -29.48 6.68
CA TRP A 417 -27.15 -30.27 7.67
C TRP A 417 -26.73 -31.68 7.19
N ASN A 418 -27.45 -32.25 6.22
CA ASN A 418 -27.16 -33.57 5.66
C ASN A 418 -26.12 -33.56 4.52
N GLY A 419 -25.52 -32.41 4.20
CA GLY A 419 -24.51 -32.26 3.16
C GLY A 419 -25.05 -32.01 1.75
N SER A 420 -26.36 -31.85 1.57
CA SER A 420 -26.95 -31.54 0.27
C SER A 420 -26.84 -30.06 -0.07
N ILE A 421 -26.41 -29.75 -1.31
CA ILE A 421 -26.48 -28.40 -1.88
C ILE A 421 -27.95 -28.04 -2.15
N ASN A 422 -28.46 -26.99 -1.52
CA ASN A 422 -29.79 -26.44 -1.85
C ASN A 422 -29.68 -25.23 -2.78
N ASP A 423 -28.53 -24.55 -2.74
CA ASP A 423 -28.25 -23.43 -3.61
C ASP A 423 -26.77 -23.27 -3.90
N SER A 424 -26.48 -22.73 -5.08
CA SER A 424 -25.14 -22.32 -5.48
C SER A 424 -25.24 -21.04 -6.30
N TYR A 425 -24.31 -20.13 -6.11
CA TYR A 425 -24.23 -18.88 -6.86
C TYR A 425 -22.78 -18.45 -7.07
N GLU A 426 -22.51 -17.72 -8.13
CA GLU A 426 -21.16 -17.23 -8.45
C GLU A 426 -21.21 -15.71 -8.66
N ILE A 427 -20.27 -15.01 -8.02
CA ILE A 427 -20.05 -13.58 -8.20
C ILE A 427 -18.70 -13.40 -8.89
N ILE A 428 -18.70 -12.84 -10.09
CA ILE A 428 -17.44 -12.59 -10.82
C ILE A 428 -16.64 -11.48 -10.15
N ALA A 429 -15.31 -11.52 -10.29
CA ALA A 429 -14.44 -10.43 -9.84
C ALA A 429 -14.82 -9.11 -10.54
N LYS A 430 -15.09 -8.07 -9.75
CA LYS A 430 -15.45 -6.73 -10.25
C LYS A 430 -14.30 -5.74 -10.24
N ARG A 431 -13.22 -6.06 -9.52
CA ARG A 431 -12.01 -5.26 -9.37
C ARG A 431 -10.82 -6.03 -9.91
N PRO A 432 -9.80 -5.36 -10.48
CA PRO A 432 -8.61 -6.03 -10.96
C PRO A 432 -7.90 -6.73 -9.81
N PHE A 433 -7.35 -7.89 -10.12
CA PHE A 433 -6.43 -8.58 -9.22
C PHE A 433 -5.17 -7.73 -9.06
N THR A 434 -4.85 -7.33 -7.83
CA THR A 434 -3.54 -6.76 -7.49
C THR A 434 -3.02 -7.58 -6.31
N ALA A 435 -2.03 -8.45 -6.52
CA ALA A 435 -1.44 -9.15 -5.40
C ALA A 435 -0.70 -8.13 -4.54
N ARG A 436 -0.80 -8.20 -3.21
CA ARG A 436 -0.01 -7.29 -2.35
C ARG A 436 1.51 -7.47 -2.52
N ALA A 437 1.97 -8.58 -3.13
CA ALA A 437 3.36 -8.79 -3.55
C ALA A 437 3.77 -7.89 -4.73
N ASP A 438 2.86 -7.61 -5.67
CA ASP A 438 3.09 -6.68 -6.77
C ASP A 438 3.31 -5.26 -6.23
N LEU A 439 2.77 -4.95 -5.05
CA LEU A 439 3.05 -3.69 -4.36
C LEU A 439 4.48 -3.61 -3.85
N LYS A 440 5.11 -4.70 -3.37
CA LYS A 440 6.53 -4.64 -2.94
C LYS A 440 7.42 -4.32 -4.14
N GLU A 441 7.26 -5.04 -5.24
CA GLU A 441 8.01 -4.79 -6.48
C GLU A 441 7.72 -3.39 -7.04
N LYS A 442 6.45 -2.95 -7.01
CA LYS A 442 6.08 -1.58 -7.38
C LYS A 442 6.76 -0.54 -6.51
N VAL A 443 6.81 -0.75 -5.19
CA VAL A 443 7.51 0.13 -4.23
C VAL A 443 9.01 0.15 -4.51
N GLU A 444 9.63 -1.01 -4.67
CA GLU A 444 11.06 -1.17 -4.97
C GLU A 444 11.42 -0.40 -6.25
N ASN A 445 10.61 -0.53 -7.29
CA ASN A 445 10.85 0.11 -8.58
C ASN A 445 10.44 1.59 -8.65
N SER A 446 9.74 2.11 -7.64
CA SER A 446 9.19 3.48 -7.63
C SER A 446 10.09 4.53 -6.96
N LEU A 447 11.19 4.11 -6.31
CA LEU A 447 12.04 5.04 -5.58
C LEU A 447 12.88 5.90 -6.52
N GLU A 448 12.61 7.20 -6.50
CA GLU A 448 13.25 8.18 -7.38
C GLU A 448 13.77 9.38 -6.60
N TYR A 449 14.85 10.01 -7.06
CA TYR A 449 15.40 11.22 -6.45
C TYR A 449 15.03 12.47 -7.25
N VAL A 450 14.56 13.50 -6.55
CA VAL A 450 14.34 14.85 -7.08
C VAL A 450 15.18 15.82 -6.29
N GLN A 451 15.97 16.61 -7.01
CA GLN A 451 16.78 17.65 -6.39
C GLN A 451 15.92 18.85 -5.99
N LEU A 452 16.16 19.39 -4.80
CA LEU A 452 15.59 20.69 -4.38
C LEU A 452 16.55 21.83 -4.73
N LYS A 453 16.08 23.08 -4.62
CA LYS A 453 16.91 24.28 -4.81
C LYS A 453 18.04 24.30 -3.76
N GLY A 454 19.23 23.81 -4.12
CA GLY A 454 20.43 23.73 -3.27
C GLY A 454 21.17 22.39 -3.40
N ALA A 455 22.47 22.36 -3.06
CA ALA A 455 23.34 21.22 -3.36
C ALA A 455 23.40 20.09 -2.30
N ASN A 456 22.86 20.31 -1.08
CA ASN A 456 23.06 19.42 0.08
C ASN A 456 21.77 18.71 0.56
N GLU A 457 20.65 18.97 -0.10
CA GLU A 457 19.34 18.41 0.24
C GLU A 457 18.61 17.96 -1.03
N GLY A 458 17.75 16.95 -0.90
CA GLY A 458 16.88 16.51 -1.97
C GLY A 458 15.63 15.84 -1.42
N ILE A 459 14.76 15.37 -2.31
CA ILE A 459 13.60 14.58 -1.93
C ILE A 459 13.64 13.25 -2.70
N ALA A 460 13.64 12.14 -1.98
CA ALA A 460 13.30 10.86 -2.57
C ALA A 460 11.77 10.70 -2.58
N TYR A 461 11.21 10.24 -3.69
CA TYR A 461 9.79 9.93 -3.81
C TYR A 461 9.59 8.44 -4.00
N GLY A 462 8.41 7.94 -3.65
CA GLY A 462 8.00 6.60 -4.04
C GLY A 462 6.49 6.49 -4.21
N ASP A 463 6.02 5.31 -4.63
CA ASP A 463 4.62 5.08 -4.96
C ASP A 463 3.70 5.21 -3.74
N SER A 464 2.47 5.65 -3.98
CA SER A 464 1.45 5.77 -2.92
C SER A 464 1.19 4.47 -2.15
N SER A 465 1.40 3.30 -2.77
CA SER A 465 1.28 2.00 -2.11
C SER A 465 2.25 1.82 -0.94
N MET A 466 3.38 2.53 -0.90
CA MET A 466 4.33 2.51 0.22
C MET A 466 3.68 2.80 1.57
N THR A 467 2.69 3.68 1.59
CA THR A 467 1.96 4.06 2.81
C THR A 467 1.22 2.87 3.45
N SER A 468 0.98 1.80 2.70
CA SER A 468 0.23 0.63 3.16
C SER A 468 1.11 -0.57 3.51
N ILE A 469 2.35 -0.63 3.00
CA ILE A 469 3.21 -1.83 3.12
C ILE A 469 4.62 -1.56 3.65
N VAL A 470 5.07 -0.30 3.73
CA VAL A 470 6.40 0.06 4.25
C VAL A 470 6.28 0.54 5.70
N LYS A 471 6.99 -0.15 6.60
CA LYS A 471 7.11 0.18 8.02
C LYS A 471 8.11 1.29 8.25
N GLN A 472 9.27 1.20 7.59
CA GLN A 472 10.34 2.18 7.69
C GLN A 472 11.19 2.16 6.42
N ILE A 473 11.75 3.31 6.07
CA ILE A 473 12.79 3.41 5.05
C ILE A 473 13.97 4.19 5.62
N ASP A 474 15.18 3.68 5.41
CA ASP A 474 16.42 4.37 5.74
C ASP A 474 17.22 4.62 4.47
N PHE A 475 17.53 5.88 4.18
CA PHE A 475 18.33 6.27 3.02
C PHE A 475 19.78 6.49 3.42
N TYR A 476 20.69 5.91 2.65
CA TYR A 476 22.13 6.04 2.86
C TYR A 476 22.81 6.60 1.62
N SER A 477 23.71 7.56 1.81
CA SER A 477 24.71 7.97 0.82
C SER A 477 26.06 7.40 1.27
N GLY A 478 26.53 6.35 0.59
CA GLY A 478 27.66 5.54 1.08
C GLY A 478 27.37 4.89 2.44
N THR A 479 28.09 5.30 3.48
CA THR A 479 27.89 4.82 4.87
C THR A 479 27.11 5.80 5.75
N THR A 480 26.81 7.00 5.23
CA THR A 480 26.15 8.07 5.97
C THR A 480 24.64 7.96 5.82
N LEU A 481 23.90 8.01 6.92
CA LEU A 481 22.44 8.07 6.92
C LEU A 481 21.97 9.46 6.45
N ALA A 482 21.29 9.51 5.30
CA ALA A 482 20.76 10.74 4.70
C ALA A 482 19.33 11.06 5.18
N GLY A 483 18.59 10.08 5.71
CA GLY A 483 17.27 10.25 6.30
C GLY A 483 16.61 8.92 6.70
N SER A 484 15.65 8.98 7.62
CA SER A 484 14.87 7.83 8.09
C SER A 484 13.40 8.21 8.24
N TYR A 485 12.50 7.39 7.69
CA TYR A 485 11.09 7.73 7.51
C TYR A 485 10.15 6.56 7.79
N LYS A 486 8.92 6.87 8.22
CA LYS A 486 7.85 5.87 8.48
C LYS A 486 6.59 6.20 7.66
N PRO A 487 6.54 5.78 6.37
CA PRO A 487 5.53 6.21 5.41
C PRO A 487 4.09 5.93 5.85
N SER A 488 3.85 4.80 6.50
CA SER A 488 2.50 4.38 6.93
C SER A 488 1.91 5.21 8.07
N LEU A 489 2.76 5.83 8.89
CA LEU A 489 2.33 6.71 9.99
C LEU A 489 2.05 8.13 9.49
N ASP A 490 2.88 8.63 8.57
CA ASP A 490 2.84 10.03 8.13
C ASP A 490 2.12 10.23 6.79
N LYS A 491 1.67 9.14 6.14
CA LYS A 491 1.19 9.11 4.74
C LYS A 491 2.16 9.78 3.77
N GLN A 492 3.43 9.79 4.14
CA GLN A 492 4.49 10.52 3.46
C GLN A 492 5.05 9.64 2.32
N ILE A 493 4.96 10.15 1.10
CA ILE A 493 5.52 9.54 -0.12
C ILE A 493 6.73 10.32 -0.65
N ALA A 494 7.17 11.32 0.11
CA ALA A 494 8.20 12.28 -0.24
C ALA A 494 9.14 12.46 0.95
N PHE A 495 10.38 12.02 0.82
CA PHE A 495 11.34 11.83 1.90
C PHE A 495 12.51 12.80 1.75
N LYS A 496 12.69 13.70 2.71
CA LYS A 496 13.78 14.68 2.65
C LYS A 496 15.13 13.98 2.86
N LEU A 497 16.06 14.13 1.94
CA LEU A 497 17.44 13.69 2.12
C LEU A 497 18.29 14.89 2.52
N THR A 498 19.19 14.71 3.47
CA THR A 498 20.09 15.75 3.97
C THR A 498 21.52 15.24 4.07
N GLY A 499 22.50 16.14 4.07
CA GLY A 499 23.91 15.77 4.18
C GLY A 499 24.45 15.08 2.93
N LEU A 500 23.83 15.35 1.77
CA LEU A 500 24.34 14.87 0.49
C LEU A 500 25.56 15.69 0.06
N GLU A 501 26.55 15.03 -0.54
CA GLU A 501 27.74 15.68 -1.10
C GLU A 501 27.33 16.44 -2.38
N ALA A 502 27.59 17.75 -2.41
CA ALA A 502 27.26 18.64 -3.53
C ALA A 502 28.00 18.32 -4.83
N ASN A 503 27.40 18.69 -5.97
CA ASN A 503 28.00 18.67 -7.31
C ASN A 503 28.53 17.30 -7.75
N LYS A 504 27.76 16.24 -7.45
CA LYS A 504 28.14 14.85 -7.72
C LYS A 504 26.92 13.97 -8.00
N LEU A 505 27.14 12.93 -8.80
CA LEU A 505 26.20 11.80 -8.89
C LEU A 505 26.47 10.85 -7.71
N LEU A 506 25.48 10.67 -6.86
CA LEU A 506 25.56 9.82 -5.67
C LEU A 506 24.69 8.58 -5.85
N GLU A 507 25.20 7.41 -5.50
CA GLU A 507 24.37 6.22 -5.32
C GLU A 507 23.71 6.30 -3.94
N ILE A 508 22.38 6.36 -3.92
CA ILE A 508 21.58 6.33 -2.71
C ILE A 508 21.03 4.93 -2.54
N LYS A 509 21.30 4.34 -1.38
CA LYS A 509 20.72 3.06 -0.99
C LYS A 509 19.55 3.29 -0.06
N ALA A 510 18.36 2.88 -0.46
CA ALA A 510 17.19 2.80 0.39
C ALA A 510 17.06 1.40 0.98
N ARG A 511 17.16 1.29 2.30
CA ARG A 511 16.79 0.08 3.03
C ARG A 511 15.32 0.16 3.38
N ILE A 512 14.50 -0.61 2.69
CA ILE A 512 13.07 -0.71 2.92
C ILE A 512 12.82 -1.80 3.94
N THR A 513 12.15 -1.45 5.03
CA THR A 513 11.60 -2.40 6.00
C THR A 513 10.09 -2.43 5.80
N TYR A 514 9.55 -3.57 5.40
CA TYR A 514 8.11 -3.73 5.18
C TYR A 514 7.38 -3.98 6.50
N VAL A 515 6.05 -3.87 6.49
CA VAL A 515 5.19 -4.15 7.66
C VAL A 515 5.31 -5.59 8.17
N ASP A 516 5.76 -6.51 7.33
CA ASP A 516 6.03 -7.91 7.69
C ASP A 516 7.47 -8.15 8.18
N ASP A 517 8.21 -7.08 8.50
CA ASP A 517 9.61 -7.08 8.95
C ASP A 517 10.64 -7.62 7.94
N THR A 518 10.23 -7.97 6.72
CA THR A 518 11.20 -8.24 5.66
C THR A 518 11.91 -6.96 5.24
N THR A 519 13.16 -7.09 4.79
CA THR A 519 13.96 -5.95 4.33
C THR A 519 14.46 -6.12 2.91
N LYS A 520 14.47 -5.04 2.14
CA LYS A 520 15.07 -4.96 0.81
C LYS A 520 15.93 -3.71 0.68
N ASP A 521 17.16 -3.89 0.19
CA ASP A 521 17.99 -2.76 -0.22
C ASP A 521 17.74 -2.50 -1.71
N VAL A 522 17.42 -1.24 -2.05
CA VAL A 522 17.25 -0.76 -3.42
C VAL A 522 18.16 0.45 -3.63
N THR A 523 18.70 0.61 -4.83
CA THR A 523 19.66 1.67 -5.16
C THR A 523 19.13 2.54 -6.29
N PHE A 524 19.27 3.85 -6.15
CA PHE A 524 18.98 4.83 -7.19
C PHE A 524 20.04 5.94 -7.19
N VAL A 525 20.12 6.71 -8.28
CA VAL A 525 21.12 7.78 -8.43
C VAL A 525 20.50 9.12 -8.05
N ALA A 526 21.18 9.87 -7.18
CA ALA A 526 20.87 11.25 -6.87
C ALA A 526 21.82 12.22 -7.60
N ASN A 527 21.25 13.18 -8.33
CA ASN A 527 21.99 14.26 -8.97
C ASN A 527 21.99 15.51 -8.07
N THR A 528 23.16 15.91 -7.58
CA THR A 528 23.30 17.06 -6.66
C THR A 528 23.93 18.29 -7.32
N PHE A 529 23.98 18.37 -8.65
CA PHE A 529 24.46 19.56 -9.37
C PHE A 529 23.50 20.73 -9.19
N GLU A 530 23.96 21.83 -8.61
CA GLU A 530 23.10 22.99 -8.34
C GLU A 530 22.70 23.70 -9.65
N TYR A 531 21.41 23.94 -9.88
CA TYR A 531 20.96 24.78 -11.00
C TYR A 531 21.10 26.26 -10.64
N PHE A 532 22.16 26.88 -11.15
CA PHE A 532 22.50 28.29 -10.93
C PHE A 532 22.08 29.21 -12.08
N GLY A 533 21.26 28.73 -13.02
CA GLY A 533 20.86 29.42 -14.24
C GLY A 533 21.84 29.20 -15.40
N ARG A 534 21.81 30.05 -16.43
CA ARG A 534 22.66 29.89 -17.63
C ARG A 534 23.35 31.18 -18.06
N ILE A 535 24.54 31.04 -18.67
CA ILE A 535 25.16 32.06 -19.50
C ILE A 535 24.94 31.68 -20.96
N SER A 536 24.50 32.63 -21.78
CA SER A 536 24.37 32.45 -23.23
C SER A 536 25.09 33.56 -24.00
N ASN A 537 25.31 33.37 -25.30
CA ASN A 537 25.93 34.37 -26.18
C ASN A 537 27.29 34.91 -25.71
N PHE A 538 28.11 34.10 -25.03
CA PHE A 538 29.45 34.54 -24.60
C PHE A 538 30.37 34.72 -25.82
N LYS A 539 30.71 35.97 -26.12
CA LYS A 539 31.47 36.37 -27.32
C LYS A 539 32.52 37.42 -26.98
N ALA A 540 33.65 37.36 -27.69
CA ALA A 540 34.68 38.39 -27.67
C ALA A 540 34.59 39.24 -28.94
N GLY A 541 34.83 40.54 -28.83
CA GLY A 541 34.91 41.48 -29.95
C GLY A 541 35.73 42.71 -29.60
N ILE A 542 35.91 43.64 -30.54
CA ILE A 542 36.61 44.91 -30.31
C ILE A 542 35.61 46.06 -30.27
N ASN A 543 35.78 46.99 -29.31
CA ASN A 543 35.07 48.26 -29.32
C ASN A 543 36.02 49.38 -28.85
N ASN A 544 36.21 50.40 -29.69
CA ASN A 544 37.09 51.55 -29.41
C ASN A 544 38.52 51.16 -28.96
N GLY A 545 39.10 50.11 -29.55
CA GLY A 545 40.46 49.63 -29.24
C GLY A 545 40.58 48.75 -27.98
N ASN A 546 39.47 48.43 -27.32
CA ASN A 546 39.43 47.49 -26.20
C ASN A 546 38.83 46.14 -26.65
N ILE A 547 39.32 45.04 -26.07
CA ILE A 547 38.59 43.78 -26.10
C ILE A 547 37.34 43.93 -25.24
N THR A 548 36.20 43.53 -25.79
CA THR A 548 34.92 43.44 -25.11
C THR A 548 34.47 41.99 -25.08
N LEU A 549 34.22 41.48 -23.88
CA LEU A 549 33.57 40.20 -23.66
C LEU A 549 32.11 40.50 -23.34
N ASN A 550 31.17 39.95 -24.10
CA ASN A 550 29.74 40.15 -23.91
C ASN A 550 29.06 38.80 -23.74
N TRP A 551 28.04 38.74 -22.89
CA TRP A 551 27.21 37.55 -22.67
C TRP A 551 25.84 37.96 -22.16
N HIS A 552 24.90 37.02 -22.15
CA HIS A 552 23.61 37.18 -21.49
C HIS A 552 23.58 36.32 -20.24
N SER A 553 23.21 36.92 -19.11
CA SER A 553 23.17 36.24 -17.81
C SER A 553 21.72 35.97 -17.41
N GLU A 554 21.36 34.69 -17.32
CA GLU A 554 20.12 34.23 -16.72
C GLU A 554 20.40 33.46 -15.42
N LEU A 555 21.48 33.84 -14.72
CA LEU A 555 21.86 33.22 -13.46
C LEU A 555 20.80 33.48 -12.39
N VAL A 556 20.43 32.45 -11.63
CA VAL A 556 19.40 32.50 -10.59
C VAL A 556 19.94 32.05 -9.24
N GLY A 557 19.44 32.64 -8.16
CA GLY A 557 19.84 32.30 -6.79
C GLY A 557 21.21 32.89 -6.38
N ASP A 558 21.71 32.46 -5.22
CA ASP A 558 22.94 32.98 -4.60
C ASP A 558 24.16 32.04 -4.72
N SER A 559 23.99 30.97 -5.49
CA SER A 559 24.99 29.93 -5.71
C SER A 559 26.21 30.46 -6.49
N VAL A 560 25.99 31.39 -7.43
CA VAL A 560 27.06 32.16 -8.07
C VAL A 560 27.32 33.42 -7.24
N ALA A 561 28.53 33.55 -6.69
CA ALA A 561 28.95 34.76 -6.01
C ALA A 561 29.46 35.82 -7.00
N LYS A 562 30.14 35.39 -8.07
CA LYS A 562 30.77 36.28 -9.05
C LYS A 562 31.14 35.57 -10.34
N ILE A 563 31.51 36.35 -11.34
CA ILE A 563 32.03 35.89 -12.62
C ILE A 563 33.50 36.32 -12.75
N GLN A 564 34.39 35.39 -13.07
CA GLN A 564 35.81 35.66 -13.36
C GLN A 564 36.11 35.47 -14.84
N LEU A 565 36.85 36.43 -15.42
CA LEU A 565 37.18 36.46 -16.83
C LEU A 565 38.67 36.20 -17.00
N PHE A 566 39.02 35.34 -17.96
CA PHE A 566 40.39 34.95 -18.24
C PHE A 566 40.71 35.08 -19.72
N ARG A 567 41.97 35.40 -20.02
CA ARG A 567 42.60 35.34 -21.35
C ARG A 567 43.71 34.30 -21.30
N ASN A 568 43.63 33.26 -22.12
CA ASN A 568 44.63 32.17 -22.16
C ASN A 568 44.98 31.62 -20.75
N ASN A 569 43.95 31.46 -19.90
CA ASN A 569 44.02 31.07 -18.48
C ASN A 569 44.56 32.11 -17.48
N GLU A 570 44.97 33.31 -17.92
CA GLU A 570 45.32 34.42 -17.02
C GLU A 570 44.09 35.27 -16.71
N LYS A 571 43.84 35.58 -15.44
CA LYS A 571 42.68 36.37 -15.03
C LYS A 571 42.83 37.83 -15.49
N VAL A 572 41.90 38.30 -16.31
CA VAL A 572 41.84 39.68 -16.81
C VAL A 572 40.81 40.54 -16.07
N GLY A 573 39.87 39.91 -15.35
CA GLY A 573 38.78 40.63 -14.71
C GLY A 573 37.91 39.80 -13.78
N GLU A 574 37.06 40.52 -13.04
CA GLU A 574 36.01 39.96 -12.20
C GLU A 574 34.82 40.92 -12.17
N VAL A 575 33.62 40.37 -12.28
CA VAL A 575 32.37 41.14 -12.30
C VAL A 575 31.29 40.43 -11.47
N ASP A 576 30.23 41.16 -11.12
CA ASP A 576 29.05 40.62 -10.45
C ASP A 576 28.31 39.61 -11.36
N LYS A 577 27.55 38.69 -10.75
CA LYS A 577 26.73 37.69 -11.47
C LYS A 577 25.70 38.30 -12.43
N THR A 578 25.28 39.55 -12.21
CA THR A 578 24.34 40.27 -13.09
C THR A 578 25.03 41.03 -14.22
N ALA A 579 26.36 41.08 -14.28
CA ALA A 579 27.05 41.73 -15.37
C ALA A 579 26.83 40.94 -16.67
N GLU A 580 26.79 41.66 -17.79
CA GLU A 580 26.62 41.10 -19.14
C GLU A 580 27.78 41.47 -20.07
N SER A 581 28.74 42.25 -19.58
CA SER A 581 29.94 42.59 -20.34
C SER A 581 31.14 42.91 -19.45
N TYR A 582 32.33 42.78 -20.04
CA TYR A 582 33.60 43.21 -19.46
C TYR A 582 34.53 43.69 -20.57
N ALA A 583 35.19 44.84 -20.38
CA ALA A 583 36.09 45.41 -21.36
C ALA A 583 37.48 45.69 -20.77
N PHE A 584 38.52 45.45 -21.56
CA PHE A 584 39.92 45.73 -21.19
C PHE A 584 40.75 46.07 -22.43
N ALA A 585 41.89 46.74 -22.23
CA ALA A 585 42.75 47.18 -23.33
C ALA A 585 43.26 46.00 -24.18
N LYS A 586 43.14 46.11 -25.51
CA LYS A 586 43.72 45.13 -26.43
C LYS A 586 45.25 45.20 -26.38
N THR A 587 45.87 44.04 -26.50
CA THR A 587 47.30 43.78 -26.61
C THR A 587 47.54 42.74 -27.71
N ASP A 588 48.80 42.50 -28.06
CA ASP A 588 49.17 41.46 -29.06
C ASP A 588 48.81 40.03 -28.59
N ALA A 589 48.62 39.84 -27.27
CA ALA A 589 48.25 38.54 -26.70
C ALA A 589 46.77 38.15 -26.93
N ASP A 590 45.97 39.06 -27.49
CA ASP A 590 44.54 38.86 -27.71
C ASP A 590 44.22 38.23 -29.08
N ASP A 591 45.12 38.32 -30.05
CA ASP A 591 44.92 37.78 -31.40
C ASP A 591 44.96 36.25 -31.37
N GLY A 592 43.82 35.60 -31.62
CA GLY A 592 43.65 34.14 -31.49
C GLY A 592 43.51 33.67 -30.04
N ALA A 593 43.29 34.58 -29.08
CA ALA A 593 43.17 34.21 -27.67
C ALA A 593 41.88 33.46 -27.34
N LYS A 594 41.99 32.46 -26.45
CA LYS A 594 40.84 31.81 -25.80
C LYS A 594 40.45 32.61 -24.57
N TYR A 595 39.22 33.09 -24.53
CA TYR A 595 38.63 33.69 -23.33
C TYR A 595 37.80 32.68 -22.57
N LYS A 596 37.85 32.78 -21.25
CA LYS A 596 37.05 31.98 -20.33
C LYS A 596 36.25 32.88 -19.41
N LEU A 597 34.98 32.57 -19.25
CA LEU A 597 34.10 33.06 -18.21
C LEU A 597 33.86 31.93 -17.21
N ALA A 598 34.30 32.11 -15.97
CA ALA A 598 34.11 31.13 -14.89
C ALA A 598 33.11 31.67 -13.87
N LEU A 599 32.08 30.87 -13.57
CA LEU A 599 31.15 31.11 -12.48
C LEU A 599 31.78 30.61 -11.18
N VAL A 600 31.88 31.48 -10.19
CA VAL A 600 32.56 31.19 -8.92
C VAL A 600 31.56 31.26 -7.78
N ALA A 601 31.52 30.20 -6.98
CA ALA A 601 30.69 30.12 -5.79
C ALA A 601 31.26 30.92 -4.61
N SER A 602 30.50 31.06 -3.53
CA SER A 602 30.91 31.83 -2.34
C SER A 602 32.15 31.26 -1.64
N ASP A 603 32.42 29.95 -1.79
CA ASP A 603 33.60 29.27 -1.26
C ASP A 603 34.84 29.36 -2.17
N GLY A 604 34.71 29.99 -3.34
CA GLY A 604 35.77 30.16 -4.33
C GLY A 604 35.89 29.02 -5.35
N SER A 605 35.06 27.98 -5.28
CA SER A 605 35.03 26.91 -6.27
C SER A 605 34.48 27.40 -7.62
N ILE A 606 35.00 26.85 -8.72
CA ILE A 606 34.47 27.08 -10.07
C ILE A 606 33.34 26.08 -10.31
N ILE A 607 32.12 26.59 -10.54
CA ILE A 607 30.89 25.79 -10.69
C ILE A 607 30.35 25.78 -12.12
N GLY A 608 30.91 26.61 -13.02
CA GLY A 608 30.61 26.60 -14.45
C GLY A 608 31.67 27.35 -15.24
N GLU A 609 31.95 26.91 -16.46
CA GLU A 609 32.92 27.53 -17.35
C GLU A 609 32.36 27.67 -18.77
N TYR A 610 32.58 28.83 -19.37
CA TYR A 610 32.17 29.18 -20.73
C TYR A 610 33.37 29.72 -21.47
N TYR A 611 33.48 29.39 -22.75
CA TYR A 611 34.64 29.75 -23.55
C TYR A 611 34.22 30.48 -24.82
N CYS A 612 35.03 31.42 -25.26
CA CYS A 612 34.93 32.01 -26.59
C CYS A 612 36.32 32.32 -27.13
N PHE A 613 36.41 32.58 -28.42
CA PHE A 613 37.65 32.97 -29.07
C PHE A 613 37.46 34.36 -29.65
N TYR A 614 38.48 35.19 -29.55
CA TYR A 614 38.58 36.35 -30.42
C TYR A 614 39.40 35.92 -31.65
N SER A 615 38.73 35.83 -32.78
CA SER A 615 39.40 35.70 -34.07
C SER A 615 39.25 37.01 -34.81
N ALA A 616 40.37 37.67 -35.08
CA ALA A 616 40.42 38.81 -35.99
C ALA A 616 40.36 38.35 -37.46
N LEU A 617 40.32 37.04 -37.73
CA LEU A 617 40.32 36.47 -39.07
C LEU A 617 39.07 36.94 -39.83
N GLY A 618 39.27 37.67 -40.92
CA GLY A 618 38.23 38.31 -41.73
C GLY A 618 37.77 39.69 -41.26
N ASP A 619 38.17 40.19 -40.08
CA ASP A 619 37.83 41.55 -39.61
C ASP A 619 38.94 42.51 -40.04
N LEU A 620 38.78 43.08 -41.24
CA LEU A 620 39.82 43.82 -41.94
C LEU A 620 39.74 45.32 -41.72
N ASN A 621 38.59 45.83 -41.26
CA ASN A 621 38.42 47.21 -40.85
C ASN A 621 38.57 47.39 -39.32
N TYR A 622 38.73 46.29 -38.58
CA TYR A 622 38.93 46.23 -37.13
C TYR A 622 37.75 46.80 -36.34
N ASP A 623 36.55 46.74 -36.90
CA ASP A 623 35.32 47.17 -36.26
C ASP A 623 34.72 46.09 -35.34
N GLY A 624 35.32 44.90 -35.32
CA GLY A 624 34.93 43.78 -34.47
C GLY A 624 33.84 42.90 -35.09
N ALA A 625 33.41 43.15 -36.32
CA ALA A 625 32.39 42.35 -37.01
C ALA A 625 32.75 42.11 -38.47
N VAL A 626 32.97 40.85 -38.86
CA VAL A 626 33.17 40.50 -40.27
C VAL A 626 31.88 40.73 -41.06
N ASN A 627 31.86 41.81 -41.84
CA ASN A 627 30.68 42.29 -42.54
C ASN A 627 30.99 42.71 -43.99
N GLU A 628 30.05 43.42 -44.63
CA GLU A 628 30.19 43.86 -46.02
C GLU A 628 31.37 44.82 -46.22
N LEU A 629 31.70 45.62 -45.20
CA LEU A 629 32.84 46.54 -45.23
C LEU A 629 34.18 45.78 -45.26
N ASP A 630 34.29 44.65 -44.55
CA ASP A 630 35.49 43.81 -44.62
C ASP A 630 35.58 43.09 -45.95
N CYS A 631 34.44 42.62 -46.47
CA CYS A 631 34.34 42.06 -47.82
C CYS A 631 34.83 43.07 -48.87
N ASP A 632 34.52 44.36 -48.70
CA ASP A 632 34.98 45.43 -49.59
C ASP A 632 36.51 45.64 -49.48
N VAL A 633 37.07 45.56 -48.27
CA VAL A 633 38.52 45.71 -48.04
C VAL A 633 39.31 44.58 -48.71
N ILE A 634 38.90 43.32 -48.53
CA ILE A 634 39.54 42.17 -49.21
C ILE A 634 39.29 42.18 -50.71
N SER A 635 38.08 42.58 -51.16
CA SER A 635 37.75 42.68 -52.58
C SER A 635 38.65 43.71 -53.28
N ASN A 636 38.86 44.87 -52.66
CA ASN A 636 39.74 45.90 -53.21
C ASN A 636 41.18 45.37 -53.38
N TYR A 637 41.69 44.60 -52.42
CA TYR A 637 42.98 43.93 -52.55
C TYR A 637 43.03 42.92 -53.71
N VAL A 638 42.03 42.05 -53.83
CA VAL A 638 41.93 41.07 -54.93
C VAL A 638 41.84 41.77 -56.31
N TYR A 639 41.31 42.99 -56.37
CA TYR A 639 41.28 43.83 -57.58
C TYR A 639 42.52 44.73 -57.80
N GLY A 640 43.61 44.54 -57.03
CA GLY A 640 44.90 45.21 -57.24
C GLY A 640 45.20 46.36 -56.27
N GLY A 641 44.40 46.53 -55.22
CA GLY A 641 44.70 47.42 -54.08
C GLY A 641 45.77 46.86 -53.15
N THR A 642 45.98 47.50 -51.99
CA THR A 642 46.97 47.08 -50.99
C THR A 642 46.33 46.84 -49.62
N LEU A 643 46.79 45.80 -48.93
CA LEU A 643 46.52 45.56 -47.51
C LEU A 643 47.74 45.87 -46.65
N THR A 644 47.49 46.30 -45.41
CA THR A 644 48.51 46.34 -44.35
C THR A 644 49.01 44.93 -44.02
N ASN A 645 50.15 44.80 -43.34
CA ASN A 645 50.67 43.49 -42.94
C ASN A 645 49.73 42.80 -41.94
N GLU A 646 49.10 43.56 -41.05
CA GLU A 646 48.08 43.05 -40.14
C GLU A 646 46.86 42.54 -40.92
N GLN A 647 46.31 43.31 -41.87
CA GLN A 647 45.17 42.88 -42.68
C GLN A 647 45.48 41.62 -43.49
N LYS A 648 46.69 41.48 -44.05
CA LYS A 648 47.10 40.26 -44.77
C LYS A 648 47.07 39.02 -43.89
N ALA A 649 47.49 39.13 -42.63
CA ALA A 649 47.46 38.03 -41.68
C ALA A 649 46.03 37.57 -41.35
N LEU A 650 45.04 38.44 -41.58
CA LEU A 650 43.63 38.19 -41.32
C LEU A 650 42.82 37.85 -42.57
N SER A 651 43.42 37.92 -43.76
CA SER A 651 42.71 37.81 -45.05
C SER A 651 42.78 36.43 -45.70
N ASP A 652 43.70 35.56 -45.27
CA ASP A 652 43.81 34.16 -45.76
C ASP A 652 42.94 33.27 -44.86
N ILE A 653 41.67 33.19 -45.22
CA ILE A 653 40.59 32.59 -44.44
C ILE A 653 40.61 31.07 -44.59
N ASP A 654 40.81 30.58 -45.80
CA ASP A 654 40.82 29.14 -46.07
C ASP A 654 42.20 28.48 -45.86
N LYS A 655 43.20 29.30 -45.52
CA LYS A 655 44.57 28.91 -45.15
C LYS A 655 45.31 28.21 -46.28
N ASP A 656 44.96 28.50 -47.53
CA ASP A 656 45.66 27.96 -48.70
C ASP A 656 46.98 28.71 -49.01
N GLY A 657 47.27 29.77 -48.24
CA GLY A 657 48.46 30.60 -48.39
C GLY A 657 48.31 31.73 -49.40
N LYS A 658 47.10 31.94 -49.93
CA LYS A 658 46.75 33.03 -50.85
C LYS A 658 45.60 33.85 -50.26
N ILE A 659 45.44 35.05 -50.81
CA ILE A 659 44.31 35.92 -50.50
C ILE A 659 43.61 36.14 -51.84
N ASP A 660 42.52 35.43 -52.08
CA ASP A 660 41.81 35.41 -53.36
C ASP A 660 40.28 35.36 -53.21
N TYR A 661 39.56 35.06 -54.29
CA TYR A 661 38.10 35.03 -54.30
C TYR A 661 37.49 33.97 -53.37
N ALA A 662 38.23 32.92 -53.01
CA ALA A 662 37.81 31.92 -52.04
C ALA A 662 37.62 32.56 -50.66
N ASP A 663 38.57 33.38 -50.22
CA ASP A 663 38.51 34.09 -48.94
C ASP A 663 37.32 35.05 -48.85
N ILE A 664 37.10 35.81 -49.93
CA ILE A 664 35.92 36.68 -50.07
C ILE A 664 34.64 35.86 -49.92
N THR A 665 34.58 34.69 -50.55
CA THR A 665 33.41 33.81 -50.51
C THR A 665 33.14 33.29 -49.09
N TYR A 666 34.19 32.89 -48.36
CA TYR A 666 34.06 32.46 -46.97
C TYR A 666 33.62 33.60 -46.04
N MET A 667 34.17 34.81 -46.19
CA MET A 667 33.74 35.99 -45.44
C MET A 667 32.27 36.34 -45.74
N TRP A 668 31.86 36.27 -47.01
CA TRP A 668 30.49 36.56 -47.41
C TRP A 668 29.49 35.52 -46.85
N LEU A 669 29.88 34.24 -46.86
CA LEU A 669 29.10 33.19 -46.22
C LEU A 669 29.07 33.35 -44.69
N HIS A 670 30.17 33.75 -44.05
CA HIS A 670 30.19 34.06 -42.61
C HIS A 670 29.17 35.14 -42.28
N TYR A 671 29.21 36.25 -43.00
CA TYR A 671 28.28 37.36 -42.82
C TYR A 671 26.81 37.02 -43.15
N LYS A 672 26.53 36.36 -44.29
CA LYS A 672 25.15 36.14 -44.77
C LYS A 672 24.52 34.81 -44.37
N LYS A 673 25.33 33.80 -44.07
CA LYS A 673 24.90 32.44 -43.73
C LYS A 673 25.38 32.01 -42.34
N ASN A 674 26.01 32.90 -41.57
CA ASN A 674 26.37 32.73 -40.17
C ASN A 674 27.29 31.51 -39.92
N ILE A 675 28.29 31.30 -40.79
CA ILE A 675 29.28 30.22 -40.67
C ILE A 675 30.56 30.70 -39.96
N SER A 676 31.20 29.92 -39.09
CA SER A 676 32.51 30.28 -38.50
C SER A 676 33.66 30.23 -39.53
N LEU A 677 34.64 31.15 -39.39
CA LEU A 677 35.84 31.25 -40.25
C LEU A 677 37.00 30.34 -39.79
N GLU A 678 36.91 29.70 -38.62
CA GLU A 678 37.91 28.72 -38.15
C GLU A 678 37.35 27.28 -38.15
N SER A 679 38.17 26.32 -38.59
CA SER A 679 37.76 24.92 -38.85
C SER A 679 37.73 23.97 -37.64
N ASN A 680 37.62 24.48 -36.41
CA ASN A 680 37.55 23.62 -35.22
C ASN A 680 36.12 23.08 -35.01
N THR A 681 35.95 21.76 -34.92
CA THR A 681 34.68 21.13 -34.52
C THR A 681 34.72 20.72 -33.05
N VAL A 682 33.56 20.75 -32.40
CA VAL A 682 33.35 20.35 -31.01
C VAL A 682 32.14 19.43 -30.91
N THR A 683 32.14 18.57 -29.91
CA THR A 683 31.10 17.55 -29.68
C THR A 683 30.15 17.97 -28.58
N VAL A 684 28.85 17.74 -28.80
CA VAL A 684 27.77 18.05 -27.86
C VAL A 684 26.95 16.80 -27.65
N THR A 685 26.95 16.27 -26.42
CA THR A 685 26.22 15.04 -26.07
C THR A 685 25.12 15.35 -25.08
N TYR A 686 23.86 15.18 -25.48
CA TYR A 686 22.71 15.22 -24.60
C TYR A 686 22.45 13.83 -24.02
N LYS A 687 22.34 13.72 -22.69
CA LYS A 687 22.11 12.44 -21.99
C LYS A 687 20.85 12.48 -21.15
N ALA A 688 20.15 11.35 -21.05
CA ALA A 688 19.04 11.17 -20.12
C ALA A 688 19.56 10.94 -18.69
N LEU A 689 18.66 10.99 -17.71
CA LEU A 689 19.00 10.82 -16.30
C LEU A 689 19.56 9.42 -15.98
N ASP A 690 19.20 8.40 -16.77
CA ASP A 690 19.73 7.04 -16.69
C ASP A 690 21.13 6.89 -17.33
N GLY A 691 21.70 7.98 -17.86
CA GLY A 691 23.02 8.02 -18.51
C GLY A 691 23.02 7.63 -19.99
N SER A 692 21.88 7.24 -20.56
CA SER A 692 21.73 6.96 -21.99
C SER A 692 21.85 8.23 -22.83
N THR A 693 22.36 8.12 -24.06
CA THR A 693 22.51 9.27 -24.96
C THR A 693 21.19 9.57 -25.66
N ILE A 694 20.66 10.78 -25.45
CA ILE A 694 19.48 11.32 -26.15
C ILE A 694 19.89 11.81 -27.55
N SER A 695 20.98 12.57 -27.64
CA SER A 695 21.46 13.16 -28.89
C SER A 695 22.97 13.38 -28.85
N PHE A 696 23.63 13.23 -29.98
CA PHE A 696 25.04 13.53 -30.17
C PHE A 696 25.20 14.40 -31.41
N GLN A 697 25.96 15.49 -31.30
CA GLN A 697 26.20 16.41 -32.39
C GLN A 697 27.69 16.74 -32.46
N GLU A 698 28.20 16.83 -33.67
CA GLU A 698 29.47 17.50 -33.96
C GLU A 698 29.11 18.82 -34.65
N ILE A 699 29.44 19.93 -33.99
CA ILE A 699 29.15 21.28 -34.48
C ILE A 699 30.45 22.05 -34.66
N ARG A 700 30.41 23.12 -35.45
CA ARG A 700 31.55 24.03 -35.54
C ARG A 700 31.67 24.81 -34.23
N SER A 701 32.89 24.99 -33.74
CA SER A 701 33.16 25.78 -32.53
C SER A 701 32.58 27.19 -32.68
N GLY A 702 31.89 27.66 -31.65
CA GLY A 702 31.21 28.95 -31.60
C GLY A 702 29.82 28.98 -32.26
N THR A 703 29.30 27.84 -32.73
CA THR A 703 27.93 27.72 -33.26
C THR A 703 26.97 27.09 -32.24
N ASP A 704 25.68 27.15 -32.55
CA ASP A 704 24.63 26.62 -31.68
C ASP A 704 24.43 25.12 -31.93
N ALA A 705 24.22 24.35 -30.87
CA ALA A 705 23.71 22.99 -30.94
C ALA A 705 22.18 22.99 -30.99
N VAL A 706 21.62 22.02 -31.69
CA VAL A 706 20.17 21.81 -31.76
C VAL A 706 19.74 21.06 -30.50
N GLU A 707 18.88 21.66 -29.67
CA GLU A 707 18.34 20.95 -28.51
C GLU A 707 17.44 19.78 -28.96
N PRO A 708 17.62 18.57 -28.41
CA PRO A 708 16.71 17.47 -28.67
C PRO A 708 15.41 17.65 -27.88
N THR A 709 14.37 16.90 -28.24
CA THR A 709 13.18 16.79 -27.41
C THR A 709 13.55 16.15 -26.08
N ALA A 710 13.31 16.86 -24.98
CA ALA A 710 13.54 16.31 -23.65
C ALA A 710 12.59 15.11 -23.39
N PRO A 711 13.10 14.02 -22.79
CA PRO A 711 12.26 12.89 -22.37
C PRO A 711 11.05 13.37 -21.56
N GLN A 712 9.86 12.87 -21.85
CA GLN A 712 8.70 13.16 -21.03
C GLN A 712 8.75 12.26 -19.80
N ILE A 713 8.74 12.87 -18.62
CA ILE A 713 8.68 12.15 -17.35
C ILE A 713 7.30 12.46 -16.75
N GLU A 714 6.49 11.42 -16.56
CA GLU A 714 5.10 11.59 -16.12
C GLU A 714 5.03 12.31 -14.77
N GLY A 715 4.24 13.38 -14.71
CA GLY A 715 4.10 14.21 -13.52
C GLY A 715 5.21 15.25 -13.31
N TYR A 716 6.12 15.42 -14.27
CA TYR A 716 7.17 16.44 -14.22
C TYR A 716 7.17 17.31 -15.49
N THR A 717 7.49 18.59 -15.32
CA THR A 717 7.68 19.56 -16.38
C THR A 717 9.18 19.76 -16.63
N PHE A 718 9.63 19.55 -17.87
CA PHE A 718 10.98 19.90 -18.27
C PHE A 718 11.22 21.41 -18.10
N VAL A 719 12.28 21.80 -17.37
CA VAL A 719 12.59 23.21 -17.10
C VAL A 719 13.80 23.73 -17.87
N GLY A 720 14.68 22.85 -18.35
CA GLY A 720 15.84 23.27 -19.13
C GLY A 720 16.97 22.25 -19.13
N TRP A 721 18.09 22.62 -19.72
CA TRP A 721 19.30 21.81 -19.80
C TRP A 721 20.39 22.33 -18.85
N THR A 722 21.33 21.47 -18.45
CA THR A 722 22.44 21.84 -17.55
C THR A 722 23.41 22.89 -18.13
N LEU A 723 23.43 23.08 -19.44
CA LEU A 723 24.27 24.06 -20.15
C LEU A 723 23.44 24.72 -21.26
N ALA A 724 23.80 25.96 -21.63
CA ALA A 724 23.23 26.61 -22.81
C ALA A 724 23.68 25.91 -24.10
N ASN A 725 22.80 25.85 -25.08
CA ASN A 725 23.06 25.25 -26.39
C ASN A 725 23.66 26.23 -27.41
N THR A 726 23.96 27.47 -27.01
CA THR A 726 24.41 28.54 -27.93
C THR A 726 25.90 28.77 -27.87
N ALA A 727 26.50 29.09 -29.02
CA ALA A 727 27.91 29.45 -29.17
C ALA A 727 28.90 28.48 -28.49
N ILE A 728 28.66 27.16 -28.61
CA ILE A 728 29.45 26.13 -27.94
C ILE A 728 30.83 26.03 -28.60
N SER A 729 31.88 26.16 -27.79
CA SER A 729 33.26 26.28 -28.27
C SER A 729 34.22 25.21 -27.71
N ASP A 730 33.69 24.24 -26.96
CA ASP A 730 34.42 23.07 -26.44
C ASP A 730 33.49 21.83 -26.38
N ASN A 731 34.06 20.64 -26.16
CA ASN A 731 33.29 19.41 -26.01
C ASN A 731 32.45 19.44 -24.73
N VAL A 732 31.13 19.24 -24.82
CA VAL A 732 30.21 19.33 -23.67
C VAL A 732 29.25 18.15 -23.58
N VAL A 733 28.88 17.80 -22.34
CA VAL A 733 27.80 16.85 -22.03
C VAL A 733 26.70 17.60 -21.29
N ILE A 734 25.47 17.46 -21.76
CA ILE A 734 24.31 18.25 -21.33
C ILE A 734 23.20 17.29 -20.84
N TYR A 735 22.65 17.55 -19.66
CA TYR A 735 21.57 16.74 -19.05
C TYR A 735 20.28 17.55 -18.90
N PRO A 736 19.09 16.90 -18.97
CA PRO A 736 17.83 17.57 -18.78
C PRO A 736 17.57 17.84 -17.30
N ILE A 737 16.89 18.94 -17.01
CA ILE A 737 16.47 19.35 -15.69
C ILE A 737 14.94 19.40 -15.69
N TYR A 738 14.32 18.85 -14.66
CA TYR A 738 12.87 18.78 -14.51
C TYR A 738 12.44 19.44 -13.20
N SER A 739 11.28 20.07 -13.20
CA SER A 739 10.53 20.43 -12.00
C SER A 739 9.26 19.59 -11.94
N LYS A 740 8.79 19.24 -10.74
CA LYS A 740 7.47 18.63 -10.60
C LYS A 740 6.38 19.68 -10.75
#